data_AF-I2G0L8-F1
#
_entry.id   AF-I2G0L8-F1
#
_cell.length_a   1.000
_cell.length_b   1.000
_cell.length_c   1.000
_cell.angle_alpha   90.00
_cell.angle_beta   90.00
_cell.angle_gamma   90.00
#
_symmetry.space_group_name_H-M   'P 1'
#
loop_
_entity.id
_entity.type
_entity.pdbx_description
1 polymer ?
#
loop_
_entity_poly.entity_id
_entity_poly.type
_entity_poly.pdbx_seq_one_letter_code
_entity_poly.pdbx_strand_id
1 'polypeptide(L)'
;MPPKKLSISQIRAQSRMRSDDPDLNRSSSYNRGSSSSSSSNRASQSYRTVASSSSSGPRASSRPSNPGAAKRPKWPPQPKTSARILHIQQDDIEETRVQNLFAPHSPTRRQNVSYRPLTLTQQALRDGDAFRLPSLSSLCCSVIASCFDALLPSRDHFQAAAGTSASISTPNKPIKNAHTLKKSSGTRKRSRATAFGAAPNSDEDQEDYLPSDQETPPANPAKPSARATRNHTSASTTANRDSRGGSSSNRLLAGWTTSELHYLTRKTSEHLKLLSPAASFLLFRALAEQAPQYLTKTVVSNFFLPPILNSSSRDITTAASRTHVWLPASIPLLSHDKSAASFLVAHLNNALSSAGEHRRPPSLSQSADDQDVPLAALPSRILMAQPASFALRSLQLHGLTRLQDATIAHFFETAIPRSKEQDPILRLDLVSLRGCIAIGDRTLDAICRSTGTTLRYLNLDLTDITADSVASIMKLAPNLDTLKLGYNENLSDKTLQVALQAPASGALPFSKLVNLRLRQCTQVADAGVACFLKYAHRTLEVLDISGTGVGGTNPHNPDFLILLTFFFPLGVPSVHDAHSILSLRKLNLLDTNIHYPSLIRIIDRAPNMDTLLIRQTPSRTTRDGTIELLEKLTSAPSDGGWRNRSWKRLHFKILDVGDEFADLFPRLLSIFPQLHLHSLKSSQSLSNMFFLEPDQIDSSSTIVQHLNLPDARLSERAWQFLPLITTLRTLDVSNTAVPEYIIASTIERNPYLELVDLSHCKQIRISTRRNAFSLAQSHHLGLKPVRGGE
;
A
#
# COMPACT_ATOMS: atom_id res chain seq x y z
N MET A 1 -10.17 -23.02 -48.56
CA MET A 1 -10.13 -22.02 -47.46
C MET A 1 -10.34 -22.74 -46.14
N PRO A 2 -9.40 -22.73 -45.18
CA PRO A 2 -9.64 -23.32 -43.88
C PRO A 2 -10.41 -22.33 -42.97
N PRO A 3 -11.19 -22.82 -41.99
CA PRO A 3 -11.99 -21.95 -41.15
C PRO A 3 -11.10 -21.15 -40.19
N LYS A 4 -11.35 -19.85 -40.10
CA LYS A 4 -10.70 -18.94 -39.14
C LYS A 4 -11.00 -19.42 -37.72
N LYS A 5 -9.96 -19.77 -36.96
CA LYS A 5 -10.05 -20.03 -35.52
C LYS A 5 -10.34 -18.70 -34.82
N LEU A 6 -11.58 -18.51 -34.40
CA LEU A 6 -11.96 -17.38 -33.54
C LEU A 6 -11.31 -17.56 -32.16
N SER A 7 -10.73 -16.49 -31.63
CA SER A 7 -10.08 -16.52 -30.31
C SER A 7 -11.15 -16.66 -29.21
N ILE A 8 -10.78 -17.38 -28.14
CA ILE A 8 -11.63 -17.59 -26.96
C ILE A 8 -12.00 -16.27 -26.29
N SER A 9 -11.19 -15.22 -26.44
CA SER A 9 -11.50 -13.87 -25.94
C SER A 9 -12.66 -13.22 -26.69
N GLN A 10 -12.80 -13.46 -28.00
CA GLN A 10 -13.89 -12.92 -28.81
C GLN A 10 -15.22 -13.63 -28.52
N ILE A 11 -15.18 -14.95 -28.27
CA ILE A 11 -16.35 -15.73 -27.84
C ILE A 11 -16.83 -15.28 -26.45
N ARG A 12 -15.92 -14.94 -25.53
CA ARG A 12 -16.28 -14.40 -24.21
C ARG A 12 -16.82 -12.97 -24.26
N ALA A 13 -16.32 -12.13 -25.16
CA ALA A 13 -16.85 -10.78 -25.36
C ALA A 13 -18.29 -10.81 -25.92
N GLN A 14 -18.57 -11.70 -26.87
CA GLN A 14 -19.92 -11.87 -27.42
C GLN A 14 -20.92 -12.53 -26.44
N SER A 15 -20.44 -13.37 -25.53
CA SER A 15 -21.28 -13.96 -24.47
C SER A 15 -21.75 -12.92 -23.44
N ARG A 16 -21.02 -11.81 -23.25
CA ARG A 16 -21.39 -10.75 -22.28
C ARG A 16 -22.47 -9.81 -22.81
N MET A 17 -22.62 -9.67 -24.13
CA MET A 17 -23.70 -8.85 -24.71
C MET A 17 -25.07 -9.54 -24.75
N ARG A 18 -25.18 -10.82 -24.38
CA ARG A 18 -26.45 -11.56 -24.38
C ARG A 18 -27.10 -11.72 -23.00
N SER A 19 -26.49 -11.23 -21.92
CA SER A 19 -27.01 -11.39 -20.56
C SER A 19 -27.83 -10.21 -20.01
N ASP A 20 -27.96 -9.12 -20.76
CA ASP A 20 -28.71 -7.92 -20.35
C ASP A 20 -30.07 -7.79 -21.06
N ASP A 21 -30.70 -8.93 -21.39
CA ASP A 21 -32.06 -8.97 -21.95
C ASP A 21 -33.08 -9.25 -20.82
N PRO A 22 -33.86 -8.25 -20.36
CA PRO A 22 -34.75 -8.39 -19.21
C PRO A 22 -36.03 -9.20 -19.51
N ASP A 23 -36.25 -9.64 -20.74
CA ASP A 23 -37.53 -10.24 -21.17
C ASP A 23 -37.59 -11.78 -21.18
N LEU A 24 -36.53 -12.49 -20.77
CA LEU A 24 -36.50 -13.97 -20.84
C LEU A 24 -36.82 -14.73 -19.54
N ASN A 25 -37.19 -14.05 -18.45
CA ASN A 25 -37.54 -14.70 -17.17
C ASN A 25 -39.04 -14.68 -16.85
N ARG A 26 -39.89 -15.08 -17.80
CA ARG A 26 -41.33 -15.18 -17.55
C ARG A 26 -42.02 -16.34 -18.26
N SER A 27 -41.74 -17.58 -17.84
CA SER A 27 -42.71 -18.69 -17.98
C SER A 27 -42.23 -19.99 -17.34
N SER A 28 -42.95 -20.50 -16.33
CA SER A 28 -43.56 -21.85 -16.32
C SER A 28 -44.06 -22.26 -14.93
N SER A 29 -45.36 -22.08 -14.69
CA SER A 29 -46.12 -22.97 -13.79
C SER A 29 -47.56 -23.00 -14.26
N TYR A 30 -47.84 -23.91 -15.19
CA TYR A 30 -49.19 -24.27 -15.62
C TYR A 30 -49.82 -25.16 -14.55
N ASN A 31 -50.97 -24.74 -14.00
CA ASN A 31 -51.91 -25.66 -13.37
C ASN A 31 -53.31 -25.39 -13.93
N ARG A 32 -53.95 -26.45 -14.42
CA ARG A 32 -55.27 -26.47 -15.09
C ARG A 32 -56.40 -26.32 -14.07
N GLY A 33 -57.48 -25.64 -14.46
CA GLY A 33 -58.76 -25.73 -13.76
C GLY A 33 -59.83 -24.70 -14.17
N SER A 34 -60.58 -25.03 -15.23
CA SER A 34 -62.00 -24.74 -15.48
C SER A 34 -62.60 -23.32 -15.36
N SER A 35 -62.91 -22.77 -16.53
CA SER A 35 -64.20 -22.18 -16.98
C SER A 35 -65.01 -21.26 -16.05
N SER A 36 -65.17 -19.99 -16.46
CA SER A 36 -66.45 -19.48 -16.99
C SER A 36 -66.31 -18.02 -17.47
N SER A 37 -67.02 -17.75 -18.56
CA SER A 37 -67.21 -16.48 -19.25
C SER A 37 -67.77 -15.36 -18.36
N SER A 38 -67.31 -14.13 -18.54
CA SER A 38 -68.11 -13.02 -19.09
C SER A 38 -67.42 -11.65 -18.97
N SER A 39 -67.76 -10.82 -19.94
CA SER A 39 -67.43 -9.41 -20.17
C SER A 39 -67.63 -8.47 -18.98
N SER A 40 -66.79 -7.44 -18.86
CA SER A 40 -67.17 -6.03 -19.07
C SER A 40 -66.29 -5.03 -18.31
N ASN A 41 -66.05 -3.91 -19.00
CA ASN A 41 -65.68 -2.57 -18.54
C ASN A 41 -65.95 -2.26 -17.06
N ARG A 42 -64.95 -1.69 -16.36
CA ARG A 42 -65.04 -0.32 -15.82
C ARG A 42 -63.76 0.10 -15.10
N ALA A 43 -63.29 1.28 -15.48
CA ALA A 43 -62.44 2.13 -14.67
C ALA A 43 -63.15 2.50 -13.36
N SER A 44 -62.43 2.47 -12.24
CA SER A 44 -62.70 3.34 -11.11
C SER A 44 -61.46 3.52 -10.26
N GLN A 45 -61.11 4.80 -10.10
CA GLN A 45 -60.22 5.32 -9.09
C GLN A 45 -60.78 5.02 -7.70
N SER A 46 -59.91 4.74 -6.74
CA SER A 46 -60.24 4.88 -5.32
C SER A 46 -58.97 5.17 -4.54
N TYR A 47 -58.80 6.46 -4.21
CA TYR A 47 -58.07 6.91 -3.03
C TYR A 47 -58.53 6.13 -1.80
N ARG A 48 -57.61 5.75 -0.90
CA ARG A 48 -57.92 5.68 0.54
C ARG A 48 -56.69 5.89 1.40
N THR A 49 -56.73 7.02 2.09
CA THR A 49 -55.96 7.40 3.26
C THR A 49 -56.35 6.59 4.50
N VAL A 50 -55.32 6.27 5.28
CA VAL A 50 -55.17 6.38 6.75
C VAL A 50 -56.45 6.59 7.58
N ALA A 51 -56.72 5.66 8.51
CA ALA A 51 -57.01 5.96 9.93
C ALA A 51 -57.09 4.70 10.80
N SER A 52 -56.63 4.88 12.02
CA SER A 52 -56.58 4.03 13.22
C SER A 52 -57.93 3.53 13.76
N SER A 53 -57.96 2.36 14.42
CA SER A 53 -58.15 2.25 15.89
C SER A 53 -58.57 0.83 16.36
N SER A 54 -57.89 0.44 17.45
CA SER A 54 -58.17 -0.47 18.57
C SER A 54 -59.44 -1.33 18.74
N SER A 55 -59.16 -2.55 19.25
CA SER A 55 -59.89 -3.37 20.26
C SER A 55 -61.20 -4.05 19.80
N SER A 56 -61.58 -5.27 20.17
CA SER A 56 -61.29 -6.15 21.31
C SER A 56 -61.89 -7.57 21.05
N GLY A 57 -61.42 -8.59 21.79
CA GLY A 57 -62.27 -9.71 22.23
C GLY A 57 -62.12 -11.09 21.53
N PRO A 58 -62.40 -12.20 22.23
CA PRO A 58 -61.51 -13.38 22.21
C PRO A 58 -62.18 -14.68 21.74
N ARG A 59 -61.40 -15.74 21.46
CA ARG A 59 -61.87 -17.13 21.65
C ARG A 59 -60.74 -18.16 21.79
N ALA A 60 -60.98 -19.05 22.74
CA ALA A 60 -60.11 -20.10 23.24
C ALA A 60 -59.82 -21.21 22.22
N SER A 61 -58.61 -21.79 22.31
CA SER A 61 -58.46 -23.25 22.32
C SER A 61 -57.15 -23.63 23.01
N SER A 62 -57.31 -24.25 24.18
CA SER A 62 -56.27 -24.81 25.03
C SER A 62 -55.87 -26.19 24.54
N ARG A 63 -54.58 -26.39 24.24
CA ARG A 63 -53.95 -27.71 24.13
C ARG A 63 -52.70 -27.71 25.02
N PRO A 64 -52.57 -28.60 26.02
CA PRO A 64 -51.41 -28.65 26.88
C PRO A 64 -50.35 -29.55 26.24
N SER A 65 -49.16 -29.03 25.96
CA SER A 65 -47.99 -29.86 25.67
C SER A 65 -46.69 -29.24 26.17
N ASN A 66 -46.05 -30.00 27.07
CA ASN A 66 -44.63 -30.03 27.45
C ASN A 66 -43.97 -28.78 28.08
N PRO A 67 -43.78 -28.77 29.41
CA PRO A 67 -42.77 -27.93 30.06
C PRO A 67 -41.43 -28.70 30.04
N GLY A 68 -40.58 -28.45 29.04
CA GLY A 68 -39.28 -29.14 28.98
C GLY A 68 -38.29 -28.71 27.91
N ALA A 69 -38.62 -27.73 27.06
CA ALA A 69 -37.68 -27.22 26.05
C ALA A 69 -37.24 -25.81 26.43
N ALA A 70 -36.14 -25.71 27.20
CA ALA A 70 -35.41 -24.46 27.36
C ALA A 70 -35.09 -23.92 25.96
N LYS A 71 -35.78 -22.85 25.55
CA LYS A 71 -35.57 -22.17 24.28
C LYS A 71 -34.10 -21.72 24.25
N ARG A 72 -33.25 -22.45 23.53
CA ARG A 72 -31.88 -22.03 23.23
C ARG A 72 -31.97 -20.58 22.73
N PRO A 73 -31.21 -19.64 23.32
CA PRO A 73 -31.25 -18.24 22.89
C PRO A 73 -30.99 -18.22 21.39
N LYS A 74 -31.91 -17.63 20.61
CA LYS A 74 -31.70 -17.41 19.17
C LYS A 74 -30.45 -16.55 19.04
N TRP A 75 -29.37 -17.11 18.52
CA TRP A 75 -28.15 -16.36 18.26
C TRP A 75 -28.50 -15.23 17.28
N PRO A 76 -28.01 -14.00 17.51
CA PRO A 76 -28.22 -12.90 16.58
C PRO A 76 -27.74 -13.31 15.18
N PRO A 77 -28.47 -12.94 14.11
CA PRO A 77 -28.08 -13.27 12.75
C PRO A 77 -26.66 -12.75 12.50
N GLN A 78 -25.78 -13.60 11.97
CA GLN A 78 -24.43 -13.14 11.64
C GLN A 78 -24.51 -12.00 10.62
N PRO A 79 -23.68 -10.95 10.78
CA PRO A 79 -23.63 -9.86 9.83
C PRO A 79 -23.30 -10.44 8.45
N LYS A 80 -24.11 -10.09 7.45
CA LYS A 80 -23.89 -10.53 6.07
C LYS A 80 -22.59 -9.91 5.58
N THR A 81 -21.67 -10.72 5.08
CA THR A 81 -20.45 -10.25 4.40
C THR A 81 -20.82 -9.23 3.32
N SER A 82 -20.18 -8.07 3.32
CA SER A 82 -20.49 -7.02 2.33
C SER A 82 -20.20 -7.51 0.90
N ALA A 83 -21.02 -7.07 -0.06
CA ALA A 83 -20.91 -7.49 -1.47
C ALA A 83 -19.52 -7.17 -2.05
N ARG A 84 -18.92 -6.08 -1.59
CA ARG A 84 -17.54 -5.68 -1.92
C ARG A 84 -16.50 -6.72 -1.50
N ILE A 85 -16.59 -7.23 -0.27
CA ILE A 85 -15.66 -8.27 0.21
C ILE A 85 -15.79 -9.51 -0.65
N LEU A 86 -17.01 -9.92 -0.97
CA LEU A 86 -17.26 -11.08 -1.83
C LEU A 86 -16.68 -10.87 -3.23
N HIS A 87 -16.87 -9.69 -3.83
CA HIS A 87 -16.30 -9.36 -5.14
C HIS A 87 -14.77 -9.44 -5.13
N ILE A 88 -14.11 -8.80 -4.16
CA ILE A 88 -12.64 -8.82 -4.05
C ILE A 88 -12.12 -10.24 -3.84
N GLN A 89 -12.79 -11.06 -3.02
CA GLN A 89 -12.36 -12.43 -2.76
C GLN A 89 -12.62 -13.41 -3.92
N GLN A 90 -13.57 -13.08 -4.80
CA GLN A 90 -13.90 -13.90 -5.97
C GLN A 90 -13.05 -13.55 -7.20
N ASP A 91 -12.56 -12.31 -7.29
CA ASP A 91 -11.70 -11.85 -8.37
C ASP A 91 -10.24 -11.75 -7.92
N ASP A 92 -9.42 -12.75 -8.28
CA ASP A 92 -7.99 -12.80 -7.96
C ASP A 92 -7.22 -11.57 -8.48
N ILE A 93 -7.66 -10.93 -9.58
CA ILE A 93 -7.02 -9.73 -10.14
C ILE A 93 -7.29 -8.54 -9.22
N GLU A 94 -8.53 -8.37 -8.79
CA GLU A 94 -8.91 -7.28 -7.87
C GLU A 94 -8.31 -7.52 -6.48
N GLU A 95 -8.27 -8.75 -5.99
CA GLU A 95 -7.55 -9.11 -4.77
C GLU A 95 -6.08 -8.72 -4.86
N THR A 96 -5.43 -9.07 -5.97
CA THR A 96 -4.02 -8.72 -6.21
C THR A 96 -3.83 -7.20 -6.32
N ARG A 97 -4.77 -6.49 -6.93
CA ARG A 97 -4.77 -5.02 -7.02
C ARG A 97 -4.83 -4.40 -5.62
N VAL A 98 -5.74 -4.88 -4.78
CA VAL A 98 -5.89 -4.45 -3.37
C VAL A 98 -4.61 -4.75 -2.59
N GLN A 99 -4.06 -5.96 -2.70
CA GLN A 99 -2.80 -6.34 -2.06
C GLN A 99 -1.65 -5.42 -2.49
N ASN A 100 -1.52 -5.12 -3.78
CA ASN A 100 -0.50 -4.20 -4.29
C ASN A 100 -0.71 -2.75 -3.83
N LEU A 101 -1.95 -2.31 -3.69
CA LEU A 101 -2.29 -0.96 -3.23
C LEU A 101 -1.90 -0.75 -1.75
N PHE A 102 -2.17 -1.73 -0.88
CA PHE A 102 -1.97 -1.61 0.57
C PHE A 102 -0.73 -2.32 1.11
N ALA A 103 -0.11 -3.20 0.34
CA ALA A 103 1.15 -3.85 0.64
C ALA A 103 2.03 -3.88 -0.63
N PRO A 104 2.43 -2.72 -1.17
CA PRO A 104 3.21 -2.68 -2.39
C PRO A 104 4.52 -3.46 -2.21
N HIS A 105 4.78 -4.42 -3.10
CA HIS A 105 6.09 -5.05 -3.18
C HIS A 105 7.02 -4.07 -3.89
N SER A 106 8.07 -3.60 -3.21
CA SER A 106 9.00 -2.59 -3.75
C SER A 106 9.55 -2.95 -5.15
N PRO A 107 9.84 -4.23 -5.46
CA PRO A 107 10.22 -4.67 -6.81
C PRO A 107 9.10 -4.62 -7.86
N THR A 108 7.83 -4.88 -7.53
CA THR A 108 6.75 -4.89 -8.56
C THR A 108 6.48 -3.50 -9.10
N ARG A 109 6.64 -2.46 -8.28
CA ARG A 109 6.54 -1.07 -8.72
C ARG A 109 7.65 -0.67 -9.72
N ARG A 110 8.73 -1.44 -9.82
CA ARG A 110 9.94 -1.09 -10.59
C ARG A 110 10.03 -1.75 -11.96
N GLN A 111 9.09 -2.59 -12.37
CA GLN A 111 9.28 -3.42 -13.57
C GLN A 111 9.35 -2.62 -14.89
N ASN A 112 8.69 -1.45 -14.93
CA ASN A 112 8.71 -0.57 -16.09
C ASN A 112 9.52 0.71 -15.85
N VAL A 113 10.22 0.78 -14.71
CA VAL A 113 10.94 1.97 -14.27
C VAL A 113 12.42 1.69 -14.34
N SER A 114 13.15 2.53 -15.06
CA SER A 114 14.61 2.47 -15.07
C SER A 114 15.15 2.95 -13.73
N TYR A 115 16.00 2.15 -13.11
CA TYR A 115 16.62 2.45 -11.83
C TYR A 115 18.14 2.28 -11.88
N ARG A 116 18.87 3.31 -11.48
CA ARG A 116 20.33 3.33 -11.33
C ARG A 116 20.67 3.46 -9.85
N PRO A 117 21.09 2.37 -9.17
CA PRO A 117 21.51 2.47 -7.78
C PRO A 117 22.77 3.34 -7.69
N LEU A 118 22.75 4.35 -6.85
CA LEU A 118 23.94 5.12 -6.51
C LEU A 118 24.76 4.40 -5.44
N THR A 119 26.08 4.48 -5.54
CA THR A 119 26.99 4.07 -4.47
C THR A 119 26.84 4.98 -3.26
N LEU A 120 27.21 4.52 -2.06
CA LEU A 120 27.17 5.37 -0.86
C LEU A 120 28.00 6.64 -1.02
N THR A 121 29.14 6.56 -1.72
CA THR A 121 29.97 7.73 -2.03
C THR A 121 29.25 8.74 -2.93
N GLN A 122 28.55 8.27 -3.96
CA GLN A 122 27.74 9.14 -4.83
C GLN A 122 26.56 9.75 -4.06
N GLN A 123 25.91 8.98 -3.19
CA GLN A 123 24.85 9.51 -2.32
C GLN A 123 25.40 10.57 -1.35
N ALA A 124 26.58 10.35 -0.78
CA ALA A 124 27.26 11.31 0.09
C ALA A 124 27.60 12.61 -0.65
N LEU A 125 28.19 12.52 -1.85
CA LEU A 125 28.47 13.69 -2.69
C LEU A 125 27.21 14.46 -3.07
N ARG A 126 26.11 13.76 -3.34
CA ARG A 126 24.82 14.36 -3.69
C ARG A 126 24.14 15.05 -2.52
N ASP A 127 24.11 14.40 -1.36
CA ASP A 127 23.34 14.85 -0.20
C ASP A 127 24.13 15.78 0.71
N GLY A 128 25.46 15.85 0.56
CA GLY A 128 26.33 16.69 1.38
C GLY A 128 26.10 16.42 2.87
N ASP A 129 25.88 17.48 3.64
CA ASP A 129 25.64 17.41 5.09
C ASP A 129 24.33 16.68 5.46
N ALA A 130 23.38 16.58 4.52
CA ALA A 130 22.14 15.83 4.73
C ALA A 130 22.34 14.31 4.59
N PHE A 131 23.47 13.85 4.06
CA PHE A 131 23.76 12.43 3.92
C PHE A 131 23.87 11.76 5.29
N ARG A 132 23.12 10.67 5.48
CA ARG A 132 23.24 9.83 6.67
C ARG A 132 23.76 8.47 6.27
N LEU A 133 24.94 8.12 6.79
CA LEU A 133 25.48 6.78 6.65
C LEU A 133 24.47 5.75 7.18
N PRO A 134 24.21 4.66 6.43
CA PRO A 134 23.42 3.57 6.95
C PRO A 134 24.05 3.06 8.26
N SER A 135 23.21 2.75 9.25
CA SER A 135 23.71 2.14 10.49
C SER A 135 24.41 0.82 10.18
N LEU A 136 25.47 0.49 10.93
CA LEU A 136 26.15 -0.80 10.82
C LEU A 136 25.15 -1.96 10.93
N SER A 137 24.17 -1.86 11.85
CA SER A 137 23.09 -2.84 11.98
C SER A 137 22.28 -3.02 10.70
N SER A 138 21.96 -1.95 9.99
CA SER A 138 21.20 -2.02 8.74
C SER A 138 22.02 -2.67 7.62
N LEU A 139 23.31 -2.34 7.52
CA LEU A 139 24.23 -2.94 6.55
C LEU A 139 24.38 -4.45 6.82
N CYS A 140 24.62 -4.83 8.08
CA CYS A 140 24.69 -6.24 8.49
C CYS A 140 23.38 -6.98 8.17
N CYS A 141 22.22 -6.40 8.46
CA CYS A 141 20.92 -7.01 8.13
C CYS A 141 20.75 -7.21 6.62
N SER A 142 21.21 -6.27 5.79
CA SER A 142 21.18 -6.41 4.33
C SER A 142 22.09 -7.54 3.85
N VAL A 143 23.31 -7.63 4.39
CA VAL A 143 24.23 -8.73 4.05
C VAL A 143 23.63 -10.07 4.47
N ILE A 144 23.14 -10.17 5.71
CA ILE A 144 22.46 -11.37 6.24
C ILE A 144 21.26 -11.76 5.37
N ALA A 145 20.44 -10.81 4.92
CA ALA A 145 19.31 -11.09 4.05
C ALA A 145 19.76 -11.66 2.69
N SER A 146 20.83 -11.13 2.12
CA SER A 146 21.39 -11.60 0.84
C SER A 146 21.99 -13.01 0.92
N CYS A 147 22.43 -13.45 2.10
CA CYS A 147 23.02 -14.77 2.33
C CYS A 147 22.18 -15.64 3.28
N PHE A 148 20.89 -15.35 3.45
CA PHE A 148 20.07 -15.98 4.49
C PHE A 148 19.95 -17.51 4.33
N ASP A 149 19.96 -17.99 3.08
CA ASP A 149 20.00 -19.42 2.75
C ASP A 149 21.24 -20.12 3.32
N ALA A 150 22.36 -19.40 3.45
CA ALA A 150 23.56 -19.96 4.06
C ALA A 150 23.43 -20.09 5.59
N LEU A 151 22.59 -19.27 6.22
CA LEU A 151 22.40 -19.26 7.68
C LEU A 151 21.37 -20.28 8.15
N LEU A 152 20.31 -20.47 7.37
CA LEU A 152 19.29 -21.50 7.56
C LEU A 152 19.21 -22.34 6.27
N PRO A 153 20.15 -23.30 6.09
CA PRO A 153 20.26 -24.09 4.88
C PRO A 153 18.93 -24.74 4.49
N SER A 154 18.52 -24.54 3.24
CA SER A 154 17.36 -25.21 2.68
C SER A 154 17.53 -26.74 2.65
N ARG A 155 16.43 -27.47 2.50
CA ARG A 155 16.45 -28.94 2.35
C ARG A 155 17.38 -29.39 1.20
N ASP A 156 17.48 -28.61 0.14
CA ASP A 156 18.32 -28.92 -1.02
C ASP A 156 19.80 -28.89 -0.66
N HIS A 157 20.23 -27.98 0.24
CA HIS A 157 21.60 -27.96 0.77
C HIS A 157 21.92 -29.22 1.57
N PHE A 158 21.01 -29.66 2.44
CA PHE A 158 21.17 -30.91 3.18
C PHE A 158 21.25 -32.13 2.24
N GLN A 159 20.45 -32.14 1.16
CA GLN A 159 20.50 -33.21 0.16
C GLN A 159 21.80 -33.20 -0.65
N ALA A 160 22.30 -32.02 -1.02
CA ALA A 160 23.59 -31.88 -1.69
C ALA A 160 24.75 -32.35 -0.79
N ALA A 161 24.75 -31.96 0.49
CA ALA A 161 25.74 -32.41 1.47
C ALA A 161 25.69 -33.93 1.68
N ALA A 162 24.49 -34.52 1.75
CA ALA A 162 24.31 -35.96 1.87
C ALA A 162 24.76 -36.74 0.61
N GLY A 163 24.54 -36.18 -0.58
CA GLY A 163 24.94 -36.79 -1.86
C GLY A 163 26.45 -36.78 -2.10
N THR A 164 27.17 -35.83 -1.49
CA THR A 164 28.63 -35.71 -1.64
C THR A 164 29.38 -36.85 -0.95
N SER A 165 28.78 -37.47 0.07
CA SER A 165 29.35 -38.63 0.76
C SER A 165 29.19 -39.96 -0.02
N ALA A 166 28.35 -39.99 -1.06
CA ALA A 166 28.01 -41.23 -1.78
C ALA A 166 28.76 -41.42 -3.12
N SER A 167 29.56 -40.45 -3.58
CA SER A 167 30.20 -40.51 -4.90
C SER A 167 31.68 -40.97 -4.91
N ILE A 168 32.19 -41.57 -3.82
CA ILE A 168 33.57 -42.08 -3.73
C ILE A 168 33.65 -43.63 -3.83
N SER A 169 32.57 -44.33 -4.19
CA SER A 169 32.64 -45.76 -4.52
C SER A 169 32.15 -46.04 -5.94
N THR A 170 33.13 -46.19 -6.84
CA THR A 170 33.19 -47.03 -8.07
C THR A 170 32.06 -46.99 -9.12
N PRO A 171 32.40 -46.93 -10.43
CA PRO A 171 31.43 -46.92 -11.52
C PRO A 171 31.02 -48.36 -11.88
N ASN A 172 30.15 -48.99 -11.08
CA ASN A 172 29.50 -50.23 -11.50
C ASN A 172 28.06 -49.98 -11.91
N LYS A 173 27.86 -49.92 -13.24
CA LYS A 173 26.56 -50.04 -13.90
C LYS A 173 25.86 -51.32 -13.43
N PRO A 174 24.60 -51.27 -12.95
CA PRO A 174 23.70 -52.38 -13.11
C PRO A 174 22.82 -52.14 -14.35
N ILE A 175 23.05 -53.00 -15.33
CA ILE A 175 22.08 -53.36 -16.37
C ILE A 175 20.84 -53.93 -15.66
N LYS A 176 19.65 -53.73 -16.26
CA LYS A 176 18.35 -54.42 -16.05
C LYS A 176 17.33 -53.64 -15.19
N ASN A 177 16.05 -53.47 -15.53
CA ASN A 177 15.19 -54.14 -16.52
C ASN A 177 14.09 -53.18 -17.01
N ALA A 178 13.84 -53.21 -18.32
CA ALA A 178 12.59 -52.78 -18.90
C ALA A 178 11.56 -53.91 -18.73
N HIS A 179 10.49 -53.67 -17.97
CA HIS A 179 9.14 -54.21 -18.21
C HIS A 179 8.16 -53.60 -17.18
N THR A 180 6.92 -53.38 -17.63
CA THR A 180 5.77 -52.76 -16.91
C THR A 180 5.65 -51.23 -16.98
N LEU A 181 5.64 -50.69 -18.21
CA LEU A 181 4.97 -49.41 -18.50
C LEU A 181 3.47 -49.64 -18.68
N LYS A 182 2.67 -49.43 -17.63
CA LYS A 182 1.25 -49.04 -17.78
C LYS A 182 1.19 -47.53 -17.96
N LYS A 183 0.95 -47.13 -19.21
CA LYS A 183 0.57 -45.78 -19.67
C LYS A 183 -0.59 -45.25 -18.81
N SER A 184 -0.34 -44.19 -18.03
CA SER A 184 -1.39 -43.25 -17.65
C SER A 184 -0.96 -41.86 -18.13
N SER A 185 -1.46 -41.48 -19.30
CA SER A 185 -1.30 -40.15 -19.87
C SER A 185 -2.28 -39.20 -19.19
N GLY A 186 -1.84 -38.57 -18.12
CA GLY A 186 -2.50 -37.41 -17.52
C GLY A 186 -1.55 -36.23 -17.55
N THR A 187 -1.35 -35.62 -18.73
CA THR A 187 -0.67 -34.32 -18.87
C THR A 187 -1.54 -33.22 -18.27
N ARG A 188 -1.64 -33.18 -16.94
CA ARG A 188 -1.99 -31.94 -16.24
C ARG A 188 -0.83 -30.99 -16.45
N LYS A 189 -1.03 -30.00 -17.31
CA LYS A 189 -0.22 -28.79 -17.37
C LYS A 189 -0.17 -28.21 -15.96
N ARG A 190 0.89 -28.48 -15.20
CA ARG A 190 1.23 -27.68 -14.02
C ARG A 190 1.48 -26.28 -14.56
N SER A 191 0.55 -25.37 -14.33
CA SER A 191 0.81 -23.94 -14.44
C SER A 191 2.03 -23.66 -13.58
N ARG A 192 3.12 -23.27 -14.24
CA ARG A 192 4.34 -22.84 -13.57
C ARG A 192 3.92 -21.60 -12.76
N ALA A 193 4.11 -21.65 -11.44
CA ALA A 193 3.77 -20.55 -10.56
C ALA A 193 4.56 -19.31 -11.01
N THR A 194 3.86 -18.36 -11.62
CA THR A 194 4.36 -17.02 -11.91
C THR A 194 4.58 -16.33 -10.55
N ALA A 195 5.78 -15.80 -10.34
CA ALA A 195 6.10 -15.06 -9.13
C ALA A 195 5.17 -13.85 -9.00
N PHE A 196 4.82 -13.47 -7.76
CA PHE A 196 4.02 -12.29 -7.48
C PHE A 196 4.57 -11.06 -8.22
N GLY A 197 3.79 -10.56 -9.18
CA GLY A 197 4.11 -9.44 -10.04
C GLY A 197 4.89 -9.74 -11.31
N ALA A 198 5.29 -10.97 -11.63
CA ALA A 198 5.82 -11.27 -12.96
C ALA A 198 4.74 -10.97 -14.01
N ALA A 199 5.01 -10.04 -14.93
CA ALA A 199 4.14 -9.81 -16.07
C ALA A 199 3.88 -11.15 -16.79
N PRO A 200 2.71 -11.36 -17.40
CA PRO A 200 2.59 -12.41 -18.42
C PRO A 200 3.75 -12.21 -19.40
N ASN A 201 4.40 -13.29 -19.83
CA ASN A 201 5.40 -13.21 -20.90
C ASN A 201 4.66 -12.82 -22.19
N SER A 202 4.31 -11.54 -22.35
CA SER A 202 3.70 -10.99 -23.55
C SER A 202 4.83 -10.38 -24.38
N ASP A 203 5.30 -11.16 -25.36
CA ASP A 203 5.89 -10.57 -26.57
C ASP A 203 4.90 -9.63 -27.28
N GLU A 204 3.61 -9.63 -26.89
CA GLU A 204 2.55 -8.73 -27.37
C GLU A 204 2.82 -7.24 -27.08
N ASP A 205 3.62 -6.89 -26.06
CA ASP A 205 3.87 -5.48 -25.73
C ASP A 205 4.70 -4.76 -26.82
N GLN A 206 5.48 -5.50 -27.63
CA GLN A 206 6.30 -4.90 -28.70
C GLN A 206 5.46 -4.30 -29.84
N GLU A 207 4.19 -4.68 -29.99
CA GLU A 207 3.31 -4.21 -31.06
C GLU A 207 2.90 -2.72 -30.89
N ASP A 208 3.09 -2.14 -29.71
CA ASP A 208 2.72 -0.75 -29.41
C ASP A 208 3.76 0.31 -29.85
N TYR A 209 4.94 -0.10 -30.33
CA TYR A 209 5.97 0.84 -30.79
C TYR A 209 5.67 1.36 -32.19
N LEU A 210 5.44 2.66 -32.31
CA LEU A 210 5.26 3.35 -33.59
C LEU A 210 6.56 4.10 -33.92
N PRO A 211 7.32 3.68 -34.96
CA PRO A 211 8.45 4.46 -35.47
C PRO A 211 7.96 5.85 -35.90
N SER A 212 8.71 6.91 -35.57
CA SER A 212 8.46 8.24 -36.11
C SER A 212 8.82 8.26 -37.60
N ASP A 213 7.84 8.57 -38.46
CA ASP A 213 8.03 8.68 -39.91
C ASP A 213 8.96 9.85 -40.27
N GLN A 214 10.19 9.57 -40.70
CA GLN A 214 10.98 10.47 -41.55
C GLN A 214 11.83 9.71 -42.59
N GLU A 215 11.58 10.11 -43.85
CA GLU A 215 12.41 10.07 -45.07
C GLU A 215 12.85 8.72 -45.69
N THR A 216 12.01 8.21 -46.58
CA THR A 216 12.39 7.31 -47.69
C THR A 216 12.93 8.09 -48.91
N PRO A 217 14.05 7.67 -49.53
CA PRO A 217 14.29 7.85 -50.96
C PRO A 217 14.01 6.56 -51.76
N PRO A 218 13.76 6.63 -53.08
CA PRO A 218 13.04 5.58 -53.81
C PRO A 218 13.91 4.59 -54.62
N ALA A 219 13.28 3.43 -54.88
CA ALA A 219 13.38 2.53 -56.06
C ALA A 219 14.68 1.69 -56.26
N ASN A 220 14.71 0.38 -55.97
CA ASN A 220 14.26 -0.80 -56.77
C ASN A 220 15.46 -1.56 -57.44
N PRO A 221 15.32 -2.78 -58.02
CA PRO A 221 15.09 -4.08 -57.36
C PRO A 221 15.97 -5.24 -57.94
N ALA A 222 16.14 -6.37 -57.24
CA ALA A 222 16.30 -7.71 -57.87
C ALA A 222 16.36 -8.85 -56.83
N LYS A 223 15.69 -9.96 -57.17
CA LYS A 223 15.65 -11.27 -56.47
C LYS A 223 16.92 -12.12 -56.75
N PRO A 224 16.92 -13.46 -56.55
CA PRO A 224 17.11 -14.21 -55.31
C PRO A 224 18.29 -15.22 -55.43
N SER A 225 18.74 -15.88 -54.36
CA SER A 225 19.24 -17.28 -54.42
C SER A 225 19.76 -17.75 -53.06
N ALA A 226 19.40 -18.97 -52.70
CA ALA A 226 20.01 -19.76 -51.65
C ALA A 226 21.50 -20.05 -51.95
N ARG A 227 22.34 -20.08 -50.92
CA ARG A 227 23.40 -21.10 -50.80
C ARG A 227 23.98 -21.14 -49.39
N ALA A 228 24.12 -22.36 -48.91
CA ALA A 228 24.91 -22.73 -47.75
C ALA A 228 26.36 -22.22 -47.83
N THR A 229 26.97 -21.95 -46.67
CA THR A 229 28.31 -22.44 -46.28
C THR A 229 28.66 -21.94 -44.88
N ARG A 230 29.08 -22.87 -44.03
CA ARG A 230 30.39 -22.97 -43.39
C ARG A 230 30.44 -22.44 -41.96
N ASN A 231 30.49 -23.41 -41.06
CA ASN A 231 31.15 -23.30 -39.77
C ASN A 231 32.56 -22.77 -39.96
N HIS A 232 32.85 -21.62 -39.33
CA HIS A 232 34.20 -21.26 -38.91
C HIS A 232 34.19 -21.17 -37.38
N THR A 233 34.82 -22.18 -36.79
CA THR A 233 35.39 -22.12 -35.45
C THR A 233 36.51 -21.09 -35.43
N SER A 234 36.32 -20.01 -34.67
CA SER A 234 37.41 -19.18 -34.17
C SER A 234 37.25 -19.05 -32.66
N ALA A 235 38.24 -19.58 -31.96
CA ALA A 235 38.38 -19.50 -30.53
C ALA A 235 38.51 -18.02 -30.11
N SER A 236 37.60 -17.57 -29.26
CA SER A 236 37.81 -16.38 -28.44
C SER A 236 37.46 -16.69 -26.99
N THR A 237 38.52 -16.57 -26.21
CA THR A 237 38.64 -16.33 -24.78
C THR A 237 37.32 -16.09 -24.01
N THR A 238 37.07 -17.03 -23.11
CA THR A 238 36.07 -17.04 -22.05
C THR A 238 36.02 -15.75 -21.23
N ALA A 239 34.88 -15.06 -21.29
CA ALA A 239 34.33 -14.26 -20.19
C ALA A 239 32.79 -14.31 -20.27
N ASN A 240 32.23 -15.50 -20.05
CA ASN A 240 30.79 -15.66 -19.91
C ASN A 240 30.35 -15.00 -18.58
N ARG A 241 29.76 -13.82 -18.67
CA ARG A 241 28.92 -13.25 -17.63
C ARG A 241 27.67 -14.12 -17.51
N ASP A 242 27.65 -14.98 -16.50
CA ASP A 242 26.46 -15.69 -16.06
C ASP A 242 25.39 -14.69 -15.60
N SER A 243 24.45 -14.39 -16.50
CA SER A 243 23.18 -13.72 -16.22
C SER A 243 22.08 -14.73 -15.92
N ARG A 244 22.36 -15.66 -15.00
CA ARG A 244 21.35 -16.46 -14.30
C ARG A 244 21.74 -16.41 -12.82
N GLY A 245 20.81 -15.98 -11.97
CA GLY A 245 20.99 -15.84 -10.52
C GLY A 245 21.29 -17.16 -9.80
N GLY A 246 22.46 -17.75 -10.05
CA GLY A 246 23.04 -18.81 -9.26
C GLY A 246 23.37 -18.25 -7.89
N SER A 247 22.61 -18.72 -6.90
CA SER A 247 22.72 -18.40 -5.47
C SER A 247 24.20 -18.30 -5.05
N SER A 248 24.67 -17.11 -4.69
CA SER A 248 25.99 -16.89 -4.07
C SER A 248 26.19 -17.80 -2.84
N SER A 249 25.09 -18.15 -2.16
CA SER A 249 24.97 -19.11 -1.07
C SER A 249 25.47 -20.51 -1.42
N ASN A 250 25.24 -20.98 -2.66
CA ASN A 250 25.70 -22.30 -3.09
C ASN A 250 27.23 -22.41 -3.10
N ARG A 251 27.93 -21.27 -3.21
CA ARG A 251 29.39 -21.23 -3.07
C ARG A 251 29.83 -21.19 -1.61
N LEU A 252 29.05 -20.57 -0.72
CA LEU A 252 29.38 -20.43 0.70
C LEU A 252 29.26 -21.76 1.46
N LEU A 253 28.29 -22.60 1.10
CA LEU A 253 28.03 -23.89 1.74
C LEU A 253 28.62 -25.08 0.97
N ALA A 254 29.37 -24.85 -0.10
CA ALA A 254 29.99 -25.92 -0.88
C ALA A 254 31.01 -26.69 0.00
N GLY A 255 30.93 -28.02 -0.01
CA GLY A 255 31.85 -28.89 0.74
C GLY A 255 31.48 -29.13 2.20
N TRP A 256 30.41 -28.51 2.71
CA TRP A 256 29.94 -28.75 4.08
C TRP A 256 29.27 -30.12 4.22
N THR A 257 29.57 -30.81 5.31
CA THR A 257 28.90 -32.06 5.70
C THR A 257 27.53 -31.81 6.32
N THR A 258 26.68 -32.83 6.33
CA THR A 258 25.34 -32.74 6.93
C THR A 258 25.37 -32.40 8.42
N SER A 259 26.35 -32.92 9.17
CA SER A 259 26.56 -32.63 10.59
C SER A 259 26.97 -31.17 10.83
N GLU A 260 27.85 -30.62 10.00
CA GLU A 260 28.25 -29.22 10.07
C GLU A 260 27.08 -28.29 9.76
N LEU A 261 26.25 -28.62 8.75
CA LEU A 261 25.03 -27.87 8.45
C LEU A 261 24.03 -27.91 9.62
N HIS A 262 23.88 -29.06 10.29
CA HIS A 262 23.04 -29.15 11.49
C HIS A 262 23.59 -28.29 12.64
N TYR A 263 24.90 -28.34 12.89
CA TYR A 263 25.55 -27.50 13.90
C TYR A 263 25.36 -26.01 13.60
N LEU A 264 25.60 -25.60 12.35
CA LEU A 264 25.40 -24.23 11.89
C LEU A 264 23.95 -23.80 12.11
N THR A 265 22.98 -24.59 11.64
CA THR A 265 21.54 -24.30 11.77
C THR A 265 21.12 -24.13 13.23
N ARG A 266 21.62 -24.99 14.13
CA ARG A 266 21.32 -24.89 15.56
C ARG A 266 21.88 -23.59 16.14
N LYS A 267 23.16 -23.32 15.88
CA LYS A 267 23.85 -22.14 16.39
C LYS A 267 23.26 -20.85 15.84
N THR A 268 22.94 -20.78 14.54
CA THR A 268 22.30 -19.60 13.94
C THR A 268 20.88 -19.40 14.45
N SER A 269 20.11 -20.48 14.62
CA SER A 269 18.77 -20.43 15.23
C SER A 269 18.78 -19.84 16.63
N GLU A 270 19.75 -20.21 17.47
CA GLU A 270 19.92 -19.64 18.81
C GLU A 270 20.25 -18.13 18.73
N HIS A 271 21.18 -17.73 17.87
CA HIS A 271 21.51 -16.31 17.67
C HIS A 271 20.34 -15.48 17.13
N LEU A 272 19.54 -16.03 16.21
CA LEU A 272 18.36 -15.34 15.67
C LEU A 272 17.30 -15.07 16.74
N LYS A 273 17.13 -15.99 17.70
CA LYS A 273 16.23 -15.81 18.86
C LYS A 273 16.74 -14.74 19.83
N LEU A 274 18.06 -14.62 19.98
CA LEU A 274 18.74 -13.64 20.83
C LEU A 274 18.78 -12.22 20.22
N LEU A 275 18.48 -12.06 18.93
CA LEU A 275 18.52 -10.75 18.28
C LEU A 275 17.67 -9.72 19.04
N SER A 276 18.22 -8.52 19.22
CA SER A 276 17.48 -7.40 19.81
C SER A 276 16.19 -7.13 19.01
N PRO A 277 15.15 -6.56 19.64
CA PRO A 277 13.88 -6.29 18.95
C PRO A 277 14.06 -5.44 17.69
N ALA A 278 14.96 -4.44 17.76
CA ALA A 278 15.29 -3.57 16.63
C ALA A 278 16.02 -4.31 15.51
N ALA A 279 17.03 -5.14 15.85
CA ALA A 279 17.78 -5.91 14.86
C ALA A 279 16.90 -6.98 14.19
N SER A 280 16.04 -7.65 14.95
CA SER A 280 15.08 -8.63 14.42
C SER A 280 14.11 -8.00 13.42
N PHE A 281 13.58 -6.81 13.73
CA PHE A 281 12.71 -6.08 12.82
C PHE A 281 13.43 -5.61 11.55
N LEU A 282 14.65 -5.07 11.67
CA LEU A 282 15.46 -4.66 10.52
C LEU A 282 15.81 -5.84 9.61
N LEU A 283 16.16 -6.98 10.21
CA LEU A 283 16.43 -8.21 9.46
C LEU A 283 15.18 -8.72 8.75
N PHE A 284 14.04 -8.78 9.44
CA PHE A 284 12.77 -9.18 8.82
C PHE A 284 12.43 -8.29 7.62
N ARG A 285 12.62 -6.97 7.77
CA ARG A 285 12.39 -6.02 6.68
C ARG A 285 13.34 -6.25 5.50
N ALA A 286 14.63 -6.43 5.77
CA ALA A 286 15.60 -6.73 4.73
C ALA A 286 15.26 -8.04 3.99
N LEU A 287 14.81 -9.09 4.71
CA LEU A 287 14.35 -10.34 4.11
C LEU A 287 13.11 -10.15 3.24
N ALA A 288 12.11 -9.40 3.71
CA ALA A 288 10.91 -9.13 2.93
C ALA A 288 11.20 -8.35 1.63
N GLU A 289 12.23 -7.50 1.63
CA GLU A 289 12.63 -6.70 0.47
C GLU A 289 13.56 -7.46 -0.50
N GLN A 290 14.53 -8.23 0.01
CA GLN A 290 15.61 -8.82 -0.80
C GLN A 290 15.43 -10.31 -1.09
N ALA A 291 14.88 -11.07 -0.13
CA ALA A 291 14.80 -12.52 -0.22
C ALA A 291 13.52 -13.07 0.44
N PRO A 292 12.33 -12.62 0.01
CA PRO A 292 11.07 -12.96 0.68
C PRO A 292 10.71 -14.45 0.59
N GLN A 293 11.33 -15.19 -0.34
CA GLN A 293 11.17 -16.63 -0.48
C GLN A 293 11.58 -17.43 0.77
N TYR A 294 12.48 -16.89 1.61
CA TYR A 294 12.93 -17.56 2.84
C TYR A 294 11.98 -17.35 4.04
N LEU A 295 10.99 -16.47 3.92
CA LEU A 295 10.03 -16.18 4.98
C LEU A 295 8.89 -17.21 4.96
N THR A 296 9.15 -18.40 5.49
CA THR A 296 8.14 -19.45 5.69
C THR A 296 7.37 -19.27 7.00
N LYS A 297 6.23 -19.96 7.18
CA LYS A 297 5.44 -19.88 8.43
C LYS A 297 6.29 -20.14 9.67
N THR A 298 7.16 -21.15 9.61
CA THR A 298 8.01 -21.58 10.71
C THR A 298 9.12 -20.57 11.00
N VAL A 299 9.74 -20.01 9.96
CA VAL A 299 10.76 -18.97 10.12
C VAL A 299 10.15 -17.72 10.76
N VAL A 300 8.99 -17.28 10.27
CA VAL A 300 8.29 -16.10 10.82
C VAL A 300 7.86 -16.34 12.27
N SER A 301 7.18 -17.45 12.56
CA SER A 301 6.69 -17.75 13.91
C SER A 301 7.81 -17.94 14.94
N ASN A 302 8.91 -18.58 14.55
CA ASN A 302 9.97 -18.94 15.50
C ASN A 302 10.96 -17.82 15.77
N PHE A 303 11.21 -16.95 14.79
CA PHE A 303 12.28 -15.96 14.88
C PHE A 303 11.79 -14.52 14.92
N PHE A 304 10.62 -14.21 14.36
CA PHE A 304 10.17 -12.82 14.17
C PHE A 304 8.87 -12.49 14.93
N LEU A 305 8.16 -13.48 15.46
CA LEU A 305 7.01 -13.28 16.33
C LEU A 305 7.35 -13.51 17.81
N PRO A 306 6.57 -12.93 18.75
CA PRO A 306 6.66 -13.27 20.17
C PRO A 306 6.65 -14.79 20.39
N PRO A 307 7.54 -15.33 21.24
CA PRO A 307 7.58 -16.76 21.52
C PRO A 307 6.36 -17.20 22.33
N ILE A 308 5.93 -18.44 22.11
CA ILE A 308 4.96 -19.10 23.00
C ILE A 308 5.74 -19.67 24.18
N LEU A 309 5.39 -19.29 25.40
CA LEU A 309 6.06 -19.76 26.62
C LEU A 309 5.47 -21.10 27.03
N ASN A 310 6.28 -22.15 27.00
CA ASN A 310 5.87 -23.46 27.50
C ASN A 310 6.19 -23.56 28.99
N SER A 311 5.19 -23.89 29.81
CA SER A 311 5.31 -24.02 31.26
C SER A 311 6.31 -25.11 31.72
N SER A 312 6.66 -26.06 30.86
CA SER A 312 7.55 -27.19 31.16
C SER A 312 9.02 -26.93 30.84
N SER A 313 9.36 -25.86 30.13
CA SER A 313 10.74 -25.55 29.73
C SER A 313 11.38 -24.59 30.73
N ARG A 314 12.20 -25.10 31.65
CA ARG A 314 13.01 -24.28 32.57
C ARG A 314 14.01 -23.36 31.86
N ASP A 315 14.23 -23.54 30.56
CA ASP A 315 15.03 -22.65 29.70
C ASP A 315 14.25 -21.40 29.26
N ILE A 316 13.71 -20.63 30.22
CA ILE A 316 12.92 -19.40 29.98
C ILE A 316 13.79 -18.23 29.46
N THR A 317 15.10 -18.41 29.30
CA THR A 317 16.05 -17.29 29.46
C THR A 317 16.64 -16.66 28.21
N THR A 318 16.19 -16.90 26.97
CA THR A 318 16.95 -16.35 25.81
C THR A 318 16.18 -15.73 24.64
N ALA A 319 14.86 -15.89 24.50
CA ALA A 319 14.16 -15.24 23.39
C ALA A 319 13.92 -13.75 23.70
N ALA A 320 14.56 -12.86 22.96
CA ALA A 320 14.37 -11.43 23.12
C ALA A 320 12.92 -11.03 22.78
N SER A 321 12.31 -10.17 23.62
CA SER A 321 10.93 -9.71 23.44
C SER A 321 10.72 -9.11 22.05
N ARG A 322 9.66 -9.49 21.34
CA ARG A 322 9.33 -8.88 20.04
C ARG A 322 8.37 -7.70 20.25
N THR A 323 8.82 -6.51 19.88
CA THR A 323 8.07 -5.26 20.07
C THR A 323 7.31 -4.81 18.82
N HIS A 324 7.71 -5.29 17.64
CA HIS A 324 7.14 -4.89 16.36
C HIS A 324 6.84 -6.12 15.51
N VAL A 325 5.60 -6.23 15.03
CA VAL A 325 5.17 -7.26 14.07
C VAL A 325 4.66 -6.56 12.81
N TRP A 326 5.26 -6.90 11.66
CA TRP A 326 4.87 -6.38 10.36
C TRP A 326 4.70 -7.54 9.39
N LEU A 327 3.48 -7.70 8.85
CA LEU A 327 3.10 -8.80 7.97
C LEU A 327 2.41 -8.22 6.72
N PRO A 328 3.17 -7.84 5.68
CA PRO A 328 2.61 -7.37 4.42
C PRO A 328 2.24 -8.51 3.47
N ALA A 329 1.13 -8.38 2.77
CA ALA A 329 0.68 -9.34 1.74
C ALA A 329 1.67 -9.51 0.57
N SER A 330 2.60 -8.57 0.39
CA SER A 330 3.68 -8.71 -0.61
C SER A 330 4.65 -9.86 -0.33
N ILE A 331 4.66 -10.42 0.89
CA ILE A 331 5.41 -11.65 1.15
C ILE A 331 4.68 -12.82 0.46
N PRO A 332 5.35 -13.61 -0.40
CA PRO A 332 4.73 -14.74 -1.10
C PRO A 332 4.00 -15.71 -0.19
N LEU A 333 4.49 -15.89 1.05
CA LEU A 333 3.81 -16.69 2.08
C LEU A 333 2.37 -16.22 2.32
N LEU A 334 2.14 -14.91 2.40
CA LEU A 334 0.87 -14.32 2.80
C LEU A 334 -0.08 -14.10 1.61
N SER A 335 0.44 -13.90 0.40
CA SER A 335 -0.39 -13.80 -0.81
C SER A 335 -0.84 -15.17 -1.32
N HIS A 336 0.00 -16.20 -1.25
CA HIS A 336 -0.32 -17.51 -1.82
C HIS A 336 -1.03 -18.46 -0.84
N ASP A 337 -0.67 -18.45 0.44
CA ASP A 337 -1.27 -19.35 1.42
C ASP A 337 -2.41 -18.67 2.19
N LYS A 338 -3.64 -19.06 1.87
CA LYS A 338 -4.87 -18.52 2.46
C LYS A 338 -4.91 -18.64 3.99
N SER A 339 -4.22 -19.62 4.55
CA SER A 339 -4.22 -19.92 5.98
C SER A 339 -3.07 -19.26 6.74
N ALA A 340 -2.06 -18.73 6.04
CA ALA A 340 -0.84 -18.23 6.67
C ALA A 340 -1.11 -17.04 7.61
N ALA A 341 -1.91 -16.07 7.18
CA ALA A 341 -2.27 -14.93 8.02
C ALA A 341 -2.96 -15.38 9.31
N SER A 342 -3.99 -16.22 9.20
CA SER A 342 -4.73 -16.74 10.36
C SER A 342 -3.85 -17.58 11.28
N PHE A 343 -2.94 -18.39 10.73
CA PHE A 343 -1.96 -19.16 11.50
C PHE A 343 -1.03 -18.25 12.32
N LEU A 344 -0.49 -17.19 11.71
CA LEU A 344 0.40 -16.26 12.40
C LEU A 344 -0.33 -15.44 13.47
N VAL A 345 -1.60 -15.05 13.24
CA VAL A 345 -2.43 -14.40 14.26
C VAL A 345 -2.79 -15.37 15.39
N ALA A 346 -3.06 -16.64 15.09
CA ALA A 346 -3.27 -17.66 16.12
C ALA A 346 -2.00 -17.87 16.97
N HIS A 347 -0.81 -17.83 16.35
CA HIS A 347 0.46 -17.86 17.08
C HIS A 347 0.59 -16.67 18.04
N LEU A 348 0.25 -15.44 17.60
CA LEU A 348 0.22 -14.26 18.47
C LEU A 348 -0.76 -14.42 19.64
N ASN A 349 -1.94 -14.98 19.40
CA ASN A 349 -2.93 -15.24 20.43
C ASN A 349 -2.43 -16.26 21.46
N ASN A 350 -1.76 -17.32 21.01
CA ASN A 350 -1.17 -18.32 21.89
C ASN A 350 -0.02 -17.73 22.72
N ALA A 351 0.84 -16.92 22.10
CA ALA A 351 1.93 -16.23 22.79
C ALA A 351 1.38 -15.28 23.87
N LEU A 352 0.36 -14.50 23.53
CA LEU A 352 -0.33 -13.60 24.45
C LEU A 352 -0.98 -14.35 25.62
N SER A 353 -1.69 -15.45 25.33
CA SER A 353 -2.33 -16.29 26.34
C SER A 353 -1.29 -16.87 27.30
N SER A 354 -0.18 -17.40 26.77
CA SER A 354 0.91 -17.93 27.60
C SER A 354 1.54 -16.85 28.48
N ALA A 355 1.69 -15.61 27.97
CA ALA A 355 2.21 -14.50 28.76
C ALA A 355 1.25 -14.07 29.88
N GLY A 356 -0.07 -14.11 29.61
CA GLY A 356 -1.10 -13.84 30.60
C GLY A 356 -1.12 -14.84 31.76
N GLU A 357 -0.84 -16.12 31.48
CA GLU A 357 -0.72 -17.16 32.51
C GLU A 357 0.49 -16.93 33.42
N HIS A 358 1.64 -16.55 32.85
CA HIS A 358 2.87 -16.31 33.61
C HIS A 358 2.84 -15.02 34.45
N ARG A 359 1.97 -14.06 34.12
CA ARG A 359 1.82 -12.82 34.90
C ARG A 359 1.00 -13.00 36.17
N ARG A 360 0.26 -14.12 36.31
CA ARG A 360 -0.45 -14.40 37.55
C ARG A 360 0.59 -14.75 38.62
N PRO A 361 0.70 -13.97 39.72
CA PRO A 361 1.51 -14.41 40.85
C PRO A 361 1.00 -15.80 41.25
N PRO A 362 1.88 -16.78 41.52
CA PRO A 362 1.44 -18.06 42.03
C PRO A 362 0.60 -17.78 43.28
N SER A 363 -0.67 -18.15 43.22
CA SER A 363 -1.57 -18.03 44.36
C SER A 363 -0.94 -18.83 45.50
N LEU A 364 -0.47 -18.12 46.53
CA LEU A 364 0.07 -18.62 47.79
C LEU A 364 -1.04 -19.26 48.65
N SER A 365 -1.89 -20.08 48.03
CA SER A 365 -3.09 -20.65 48.62
C SER A 365 -3.27 -22.07 48.11
N GLN A 366 -2.43 -22.99 48.59
CA GLN A 366 -2.72 -24.43 48.71
C GLN A 366 -1.47 -25.18 49.23
N SER A 367 -1.10 -24.90 50.50
CA SER A 367 -0.45 -25.84 51.43
C SER A 367 0.12 -25.04 52.61
N ALA A 368 -0.77 -24.54 53.47
CA ALA A 368 -0.39 -24.16 54.82
C ALA A 368 -1.19 -25.08 55.76
N ASP A 369 -0.78 -26.35 55.77
CA ASP A 369 -0.82 -27.12 57.01
C ASP A 369 0.50 -26.83 57.72
N ASP A 370 0.38 -26.51 59.00
CA ASP A 370 1.41 -26.18 59.97
C ASP A 370 2.79 -26.80 59.68
N GLN A 371 3.82 -25.96 59.53
CA GLN A 371 5.05 -26.04 60.32
C GLN A 371 5.98 -24.85 60.04
N ASP A 372 6.46 -24.27 61.14
CA ASP A 372 7.37 -23.14 61.24
C ASP A 372 8.60 -23.24 60.33
N VAL A 373 8.69 -22.36 59.32
CA VAL A 373 9.93 -22.10 58.59
C VAL A 373 10.42 -20.69 58.95
N PRO A 374 11.65 -20.56 59.51
CA PRO A 374 12.12 -19.29 60.05
C PRO A 374 12.38 -18.24 58.96
N LEU A 375 11.93 -17.00 59.22
CA LEU A 375 12.04 -15.82 58.35
C LEU A 375 13.47 -15.43 57.94
N ALA A 376 14.51 -16.11 58.41
CA ALA A 376 15.91 -15.85 58.09
C ALA A 376 16.41 -16.50 56.79
N ALA A 377 15.61 -17.36 56.14
CA ALA A 377 15.99 -18.07 54.91
C ALA A 377 15.36 -17.51 53.61
N LEU A 378 14.78 -16.30 53.65
CA LEU A 378 14.24 -15.68 52.44
C LEU A 378 15.38 -15.08 51.58
N PRO A 379 15.59 -15.53 50.33
CA PRO A 379 16.70 -15.07 49.50
C PRO A 379 16.50 -13.59 49.10
N SER A 380 17.36 -12.73 49.62
CA SER A 380 17.36 -11.26 49.47
C SER A 380 17.73 -10.73 48.07
N ARG A 381 17.48 -11.46 46.97
CA ARG A 381 17.82 -11.03 45.60
C ARG A 381 16.80 -11.41 44.53
N ILE A 382 15.52 -11.56 44.86
CA ILE A 382 14.46 -11.54 43.84
C ILE A 382 14.10 -10.08 43.57
N LEU A 383 15.01 -9.34 42.93
CA LEU A 383 14.57 -8.29 42.00
C LEU A 383 13.76 -9.05 40.96
N MET A 384 12.44 -9.03 41.10
CA MET A 384 11.49 -9.48 40.09
C MET A 384 11.76 -8.70 38.81
N ALA A 385 12.74 -9.14 38.03
CA ALA A 385 12.80 -8.89 36.61
C ALA A 385 11.54 -9.54 36.06
N GLN A 386 10.44 -8.78 36.00
CA GLN A 386 9.22 -9.25 35.36
C GLN A 386 9.64 -9.81 34.00
N PRO A 387 9.33 -11.08 33.69
CA PRO A 387 9.65 -11.62 32.39
C PRO A 387 8.85 -10.79 31.38
N ALA A 388 9.54 -9.87 30.70
CA ALA A 388 9.00 -9.01 29.66
C ALA A 388 8.73 -9.82 28.38
N SER A 389 8.08 -10.98 28.51
CA SER A 389 7.94 -11.95 27.42
C SER A 389 7.05 -11.42 26.31
N PHE A 390 6.08 -10.56 26.64
CA PHE A 390 5.16 -9.96 25.67
C PHE A 390 5.20 -8.44 25.74
N ALA A 391 6.04 -7.82 24.90
CA ALA A 391 6.26 -6.38 24.85
C ALA A 391 5.82 -5.77 23.50
N LEU A 392 4.78 -6.31 22.88
CA LEU A 392 4.31 -5.85 21.58
C LEU A 392 3.82 -4.38 21.67
N ARG A 393 4.38 -3.52 20.82
CA ARG A 393 4.07 -2.07 20.70
C ARG A 393 3.47 -1.72 19.34
N SER A 394 3.83 -2.46 18.30
CA SER A 394 3.40 -2.18 16.93
C SER A 394 2.90 -3.47 16.26
N LEU A 395 1.66 -3.44 15.78
CA LEU A 395 1.06 -4.51 14.97
C LEU A 395 0.64 -3.95 13.61
N GLN A 396 1.27 -4.43 12.54
CA GLN A 396 1.02 -3.98 11.18
C GLN A 396 0.69 -5.17 10.28
N LEU A 397 -0.58 -5.32 9.93
CA LEU A 397 -1.10 -6.36 9.04
C LEU A 397 -1.60 -5.66 7.78
N HIS A 398 -0.88 -5.79 6.66
CA HIS A 398 -1.14 -4.98 5.47
C HIS A 398 -1.60 -5.85 4.30
N GLY A 399 -2.74 -5.51 3.69
CA GLY A 399 -3.27 -6.16 2.49
C GLY A 399 -3.69 -7.61 2.70
N LEU A 400 -3.89 -8.07 3.95
CA LEU A 400 -4.28 -9.45 4.23
C LEU A 400 -5.79 -9.61 3.97
N THR A 401 -6.18 -9.61 2.70
CA THR A 401 -7.57 -9.65 2.18
C THR A 401 -8.39 -10.84 2.68
N ARG A 402 -7.71 -11.92 3.08
CA ARG A 402 -8.35 -13.17 3.56
C ARG A 402 -8.37 -13.31 5.09
N LEU A 403 -7.75 -12.37 5.82
CA LEU A 403 -7.78 -12.35 7.28
C LEU A 403 -9.19 -12.04 7.77
N GLN A 404 -9.75 -12.92 8.60
CA GLN A 404 -11.12 -12.80 9.10
C GLN A 404 -11.20 -11.91 10.34
N ASP A 405 -12.28 -11.15 10.46
CA ASP A 405 -12.58 -10.30 11.62
C ASP A 405 -12.52 -11.07 12.94
N ALA A 406 -13.21 -12.21 13.02
CA ALA A 406 -13.27 -13.01 14.25
C ALA A 406 -11.89 -13.46 14.74
N THR A 407 -10.94 -13.74 13.83
CA THR A 407 -9.60 -14.21 14.20
C THR A 407 -8.80 -13.11 14.89
N ILE A 408 -8.84 -11.89 14.37
CA ILE A 408 -8.10 -10.77 14.96
C ILE A 408 -8.85 -10.15 16.15
N ALA A 409 -10.18 -10.10 16.10
CA ALA A 409 -11.00 -9.70 17.25
C ALA A 409 -10.70 -10.59 18.45
N HIS A 410 -10.62 -11.91 18.26
CA HIS A 410 -10.28 -12.84 19.34
C HIS A 410 -8.91 -12.54 19.96
N PHE A 411 -7.89 -12.22 19.16
CA PHE A 411 -6.57 -11.81 19.66
C PHE A 411 -6.62 -10.57 20.56
N PHE A 412 -7.48 -9.60 20.26
CA PHE A 412 -7.65 -8.42 21.11
C PHE A 412 -8.56 -8.69 22.30
N GLU A 413 -9.61 -9.50 22.13
CA GLU A 413 -10.52 -9.92 23.21
C GLU A 413 -9.78 -10.68 24.32
N THR A 414 -8.82 -11.53 23.97
CA THR A 414 -7.98 -12.25 24.95
C THR A 414 -7.08 -11.33 25.77
N ALA A 415 -6.79 -10.13 25.26
CA ALA A 415 -6.01 -9.11 25.96
C ALA A 415 -6.84 -8.20 26.89
N ILE A 416 -8.17 -8.23 26.80
CA ILE A 416 -9.03 -7.34 27.58
C ILE A 416 -8.87 -7.68 29.08
N PRO A 417 -8.57 -6.70 29.95
CA PRO A 417 -8.51 -6.91 31.38
C PRO A 417 -9.82 -7.49 31.92
N ARG A 418 -9.75 -8.59 32.66
CA ARG A 418 -10.95 -9.21 33.26
C ARG A 418 -11.44 -8.46 34.49
N SER A 419 -10.56 -7.72 35.16
CA SER A 419 -10.87 -6.85 36.28
C SER A 419 -10.27 -5.46 36.06
N LYS A 420 -10.89 -4.43 36.65
CA LYS A 420 -10.40 -3.04 36.58
C LYS A 420 -9.01 -2.84 37.20
N GLU A 421 -8.60 -3.76 38.08
CA GLU A 421 -7.32 -3.71 38.79
C GLU A 421 -6.16 -4.33 37.98
N GLN A 422 -6.46 -5.05 36.90
CA GLN A 422 -5.43 -5.65 36.06
C GLN A 422 -4.95 -4.65 35.01
N ASP A 423 -3.65 -4.38 35.03
CA ASP A 423 -2.96 -3.71 33.94
C ASP A 423 -3.18 -4.44 32.61
N PRO A 424 -3.50 -3.72 31.52
CA PRO A 424 -3.63 -4.33 30.20
C PRO A 424 -2.31 -5.00 29.79
N ILE A 425 -2.42 -6.24 29.29
CA ILE A 425 -1.28 -7.02 28.81
C ILE A 425 -0.75 -6.41 27.51
N LEU A 426 -1.67 -6.00 26.62
CA LEU A 426 -1.32 -5.31 25.38
C LEU A 426 -1.15 -3.81 25.64
N ARG A 427 -0.04 -3.24 25.17
CA ARG A 427 0.26 -1.81 25.22
C ARG A 427 0.70 -1.33 23.84
N LEU A 428 -0.16 -1.55 22.85
CA LEU A 428 0.11 -1.16 21.47
C LEU A 428 0.01 0.36 21.33
N ASP A 429 1.02 0.94 20.70
CA ASP A 429 1.07 2.34 20.30
C ASP A 429 0.63 2.49 18.84
N LEU A 430 0.86 1.45 18.02
CA LEU A 430 0.59 1.45 16.58
C LEU A 430 -0.18 0.19 16.17
N VAL A 431 -1.35 0.39 15.56
CA VAL A 431 -2.12 -0.67 14.88
C VAL A 431 -2.41 -0.24 13.44
N SER A 432 -2.07 -1.08 12.48
CA SER A 432 -2.36 -0.86 11.06
C SER A 432 -2.93 -2.11 10.44
N LEU A 433 -4.19 -2.06 10.02
CA LEU A 433 -4.96 -3.14 9.39
C LEU A 433 -5.36 -2.79 7.94
N ARG A 434 -4.59 -1.91 7.30
CA ARG A 434 -4.92 -1.41 5.96
C ARG A 434 -5.03 -2.55 4.94
N GLY A 435 -6.08 -2.54 4.12
CA GLY A 435 -6.37 -3.56 3.12
C GLY A 435 -6.79 -4.92 3.70
N CYS A 436 -7.05 -5.02 5.01
CA CYS A 436 -7.69 -6.19 5.60
C CYS A 436 -9.21 -6.02 5.47
N ILE A 437 -9.71 -6.26 4.25
CA ILE A 437 -11.07 -5.91 3.81
C ILE A 437 -12.21 -6.49 4.66
N ALA A 438 -11.97 -7.61 5.36
CA ALA A 438 -13.00 -8.29 6.15
C ALA A 438 -13.04 -7.83 7.61
N ILE A 439 -12.15 -6.92 8.04
CA ILE A 439 -12.11 -6.41 9.42
C ILE A 439 -13.20 -5.37 9.62
N GLY A 440 -14.04 -5.55 10.65
CA GLY A 440 -15.17 -4.67 10.95
C GLY A 440 -15.21 -4.22 12.42
N ASP A 441 -16.40 -3.82 12.86
CA ASP A 441 -16.57 -3.11 14.14
C ASP A 441 -16.20 -3.93 15.38
N ARG A 442 -16.40 -5.26 15.34
CA ARG A 442 -16.07 -6.13 16.47
C ARG A 442 -14.57 -6.09 16.78
N THR A 443 -13.73 -6.19 15.76
CA THR A 443 -12.27 -6.06 15.95
C THR A 443 -11.92 -4.69 16.51
N LEU A 444 -12.57 -3.63 16.04
CA LEU A 444 -12.25 -2.27 16.47
C LEU A 444 -12.66 -1.99 17.92
N ASP A 445 -13.83 -2.46 18.33
CA ASP A 445 -14.26 -2.41 19.73
C ASP A 445 -13.28 -3.19 20.62
N ALA A 446 -12.83 -4.37 20.18
CA ALA A 446 -11.83 -5.15 20.90
C ALA A 446 -10.46 -4.42 20.99
N ILE A 447 -9.98 -3.80 19.91
CA ILE A 447 -8.75 -2.97 19.91
C ILE A 447 -8.86 -1.82 20.90
N CYS A 448 -9.98 -1.11 20.86
CA CYS A 448 -10.22 0.06 21.69
C CYS A 448 -10.28 -0.32 23.18
N ARG A 449 -10.95 -1.43 23.52
CA ARG A 449 -11.04 -1.91 24.91
C ARG A 449 -9.73 -2.47 25.46
N SER A 450 -8.92 -3.10 24.60
CA SER A 450 -7.67 -3.72 25.03
C SER A 450 -6.48 -2.75 25.07
N THR A 451 -6.40 -1.80 24.13
CA THR A 451 -5.21 -0.94 23.94
C THR A 451 -5.52 0.54 23.73
N GLY A 452 -6.79 0.96 23.79
CA GLY A 452 -7.19 2.33 23.43
C GLY A 452 -6.47 3.44 24.20
N THR A 453 -6.10 3.19 25.46
CA THR A 453 -5.37 4.17 26.29
C THR A 453 -3.94 4.44 25.83
N THR A 454 -3.28 3.45 25.20
CA THR A 454 -1.90 3.58 24.70
C THR A 454 -1.84 3.88 23.20
N LEU A 455 -2.93 3.60 22.47
CA LEU A 455 -2.97 3.70 21.02
C LEU A 455 -2.77 5.14 20.54
N ARG A 456 -1.74 5.35 19.71
CA ARG A 456 -1.40 6.65 19.10
C ARG A 456 -1.61 6.66 17.59
N TYR A 457 -1.44 5.51 16.94
CA TYR A 457 -1.61 5.39 15.49
C TYR A 457 -2.57 4.26 15.17
N LEU A 458 -3.62 4.59 14.43
CA LEU A 458 -4.61 3.63 13.93
C LEU A 458 -4.83 3.83 12.44
N ASN A 459 -4.63 2.77 11.66
CA ASN A 459 -4.86 2.77 10.23
C ASN A 459 -5.80 1.64 9.81
N LEU A 460 -6.94 2.02 9.25
CA LEU A 460 -8.06 1.18 8.84
C LEU A 460 -8.45 1.44 7.38
N ASP A 461 -7.47 1.87 6.56
CA ASP A 461 -7.72 2.10 5.14
C ASP A 461 -8.23 0.80 4.47
N LEU A 462 -9.33 0.87 3.72
CA LEU A 462 -10.00 -0.26 3.07
C LEU A 462 -10.30 -1.43 4.03
N THR A 463 -11.14 -1.17 5.03
CA THR A 463 -11.71 -2.17 5.93
C THR A 463 -13.25 -2.12 5.86
N ASP A 464 -13.96 -2.96 6.60
CA ASP A 464 -15.44 -3.00 6.63
C ASP A 464 -16.01 -2.29 7.87
N ILE A 465 -15.26 -1.35 8.45
CA ILE A 465 -15.69 -0.57 9.61
C ILE A 465 -16.87 0.34 9.28
N THR A 466 -17.66 0.68 10.29
CA THR A 466 -18.77 1.63 10.19
C THR A 466 -18.54 2.85 11.09
N ALA A 467 -19.51 3.75 11.15
CA ALA A 467 -19.45 4.90 12.06
C ALA A 467 -19.46 4.49 13.55
N ASP A 468 -19.96 3.30 13.89
CA ASP A 468 -19.94 2.80 15.27
C ASP A 468 -18.50 2.50 15.75
N SER A 469 -17.63 2.04 14.84
CA SER A 469 -16.19 1.95 15.11
C SER A 469 -15.60 3.33 15.42
N VAL A 470 -15.96 4.35 14.65
CA VAL A 470 -15.45 5.71 14.85
C VAL A 470 -15.93 6.27 16.19
N ALA A 471 -17.19 6.03 16.57
CA ALA A 471 -17.71 6.38 17.89
C ALA A 471 -16.96 5.66 19.02
N SER A 472 -16.60 4.40 18.83
CA SER A 472 -15.82 3.61 19.78
C SER A 472 -14.40 4.15 19.95
N ILE A 473 -13.72 4.48 18.84
CA ILE A 473 -12.41 5.13 18.84
C ILE A 473 -12.48 6.47 19.57
N MET A 474 -13.49 7.29 19.26
CA MET A 474 -13.70 8.59 19.89
C MET A 474 -13.80 8.49 21.42
N LYS A 475 -14.45 7.44 21.93
CA LYS A 475 -14.70 7.23 23.36
C LYS A 475 -13.52 6.59 24.10
N LEU A 476 -12.85 5.64 23.46
CA LEU A 476 -11.91 4.72 24.14
C LEU A 476 -10.44 4.98 23.79
N ALA A 477 -10.15 5.78 22.75
CA ALA A 477 -8.79 6.10 22.32
C ALA A 477 -8.50 7.62 22.37
N PRO A 478 -8.46 8.24 23.58
CA PRO A 478 -8.28 9.68 23.72
C PRO A 478 -6.88 10.18 23.33
N ASN A 479 -5.88 9.30 23.30
CA ASN A 479 -4.48 9.63 23.01
C ASN A 479 -4.09 9.40 21.54
N LEU A 480 -5.07 9.33 20.64
CA LEU A 480 -4.82 9.02 19.24
C LEU A 480 -4.27 10.24 18.48
N ASP A 481 -3.05 10.09 17.94
CA ASP A 481 -2.36 11.12 17.17
C ASP A 481 -2.65 10.98 15.66
N THR A 482 -2.80 9.76 15.16
CA THR A 482 -3.04 9.48 13.73
C THR A 482 -4.21 8.53 13.53
N LEU A 483 -5.18 8.95 12.74
CA LEU A 483 -6.34 8.17 12.33
C LEU A 483 -6.45 8.16 10.80
N LYS A 484 -6.39 6.96 10.21
CA LYS A 484 -6.56 6.76 8.77
C LYS A 484 -7.76 5.85 8.51
N LEU A 485 -8.71 6.35 7.75
CA LEU A 485 -10.01 5.76 7.46
C LEU A 485 -10.30 5.79 5.95
N GLY A 486 -9.28 5.81 5.08
CA GLY A 486 -9.50 5.91 3.64
C GLY A 486 -10.19 4.68 3.04
N TYR A 487 -10.86 4.84 1.90
CA TYR A 487 -11.54 3.78 1.15
C TYR A 487 -12.62 3.01 1.94
N ASN A 488 -13.20 3.63 2.97
CA ASN A 488 -14.28 3.04 3.75
C ASN A 488 -15.63 3.55 3.22
N GLU A 489 -16.35 2.70 2.49
CA GLU A 489 -17.62 3.04 1.83
C GLU A 489 -18.81 3.12 2.79
N ASN A 490 -18.69 2.56 4.00
CA ASN A 490 -19.73 2.58 5.03
C ASN A 490 -19.75 3.88 5.86
N LEU A 491 -18.83 4.82 5.57
CA LEU A 491 -18.76 6.12 6.23
C LEU A 491 -19.46 7.17 5.38
N SER A 492 -20.40 7.90 5.99
CA SER A 492 -21.15 8.98 5.35
C SER A 492 -21.31 10.14 6.33
N ASP A 493 -21.66 11.33 5.84
CA ASP A 493 -21.92 12.49 6.70
C ASP A 493 -22.98 12.20 7.76
N LYS A 494 -24.08 11.55 7.38
CA LYS A 494 -25.18 11.22 8.29
C LYS A 494 -24.73 10.28 9.40
N THR A 495 -23.99 9.22 9.04
CA THR A 495 -23.54 8.23 10.01
C THR A 495 -22.46 8.79 10.93
N LEU A 496 -21.52 9.60 10.40
CA LEU A 496 -20.50 10.28 11.19
C LEU A 496 -21.09 11.34 12.12
N GLN A 497 -22.09 12.10 11.68
CA GLN A 497 -22.74 13.12 12.50
C GLN A 497 -23.44 12.50 13.73
N VAL A 498 -24.05 11.31 13.57
CA VAL A 498 -24.64 10.56 14.69
C VAL A 498 -23.56 9.96 15.59
N ALA A 499 -22.51 9.37 15.00
CA ALA A 499 -21.43 8.73 15.75
C ALA A 499 -20.56 9.71 16.57
N LEU A 500 -20.34 10.92 16.06
CA LEU A 500 -19.44 11.94 16.61
C LEU A 500 -20.18 13.03 17.42
N GLN A 501 -21.39 12.74 17.89
CA GLN A 501 -22.09 13.59 18.84
C GLN A 501 -21.26 13.73 20.13
N ALA A 502 -21.37 14.90 20.78
CA ALA A 502 -20.51 15.25 21.90
C ALA A 502 -20.54 14.17 23.00
N PRO A 503 -19.39 13.62 23.39
CA PRO A 503 -19.35 12.63 24.46
C PRO A 503 -19.77 13.27 25.78
N ALA A 504 -20.62 12.59 26.55
CA ALA A 504 -21.03 13.03 27.89
C ALA A 504 -19.86 13.09 28.90
N SER A 505 -18.70 12.52 28.54
CA SER A 505 -17.59 12.23 29.46
C SER A 505 -16.68 13.43 29.80
N GLY A 506 -17.00 14.65 29.39
CA GLY A 506 -16.22 15.88 29.69
C GLY A 506 -14.82 15.98 29.04
N ALA A 507 -14.19 14.86 28.69
CA ALA A 507 -12.94 14.83 27.94
C ALA A 507 -13.19 15.16 26.46
N LEU A 508 -12.42 16.10 25.90
CA LEU A 508 -12.48 16.46 24.49
C LEU A 508 -11.94 15.30 23.63
N PRO A 509 -12.78 14.68 22.79
CA PRO A 509 -12.33 13.60 21.92
C PRO A 509 -11.34 14.13 20.89
N PHE A 510 -10.42 13.30 20.40
CA PHE A 510 -9.45 13.67 19.35
C PHE A 510 -8.63 14.94 19.65
N SER A 511 -8.52 15.33 20.92
CA SER A 511 -7.79 16.54 21.34
C SER A 511 -6.28 16.47 21.08
N LYS A 512 -5.76 15.29 20.76
CA LYS A 512 -4.37 15.05 20.35
C LYS A 512 -4.25 14.64 18.89
N LEU A 513 -5.33 14.64 18.11
CA LEU A 513 -5.31 14.15 16.74
C LEU A 513 -4.53 15.13 15.85
N VAL A 514 -3.41 14.65 15.32
CA VAL A 514 -2.47 15.40 14.46
C VAL A 514 -2.67 15.06 12.98
N ASN A 515 -3.07 13.83 12.66
CA ASN A 515 -3.14 13.34 11.28
C ASN A 515 -4.44 12.59 11.02
N LEU A 516 -5.30 13.17 10.19
CA LEU A 516 -6.57 12.61 9.78
C LEU A 516 -6.56 12.33 8.27
N ARG A 517 -6.91 11.11 7.88
CA ARG A 517 -7.06 10.73 6.47
C ARG A 517 -8.40 10.04 6.21
N LEU A 518 -9.18 10.62 5.31
CA LEU A 518 -10.50 10.17 4.85
C LEU A 518 -10.50 9.93 3.33
N ARG A 519 -9.33 9.64 2.75
CA ARG A 519 -9.14 9.48 1.31
C ARG A 519 -10.17 8.52 0.69
N GLN A 520 -10.79 8.88 -0.43
CA GLN A 520 -11.70 8.04 -1.20
C GLN A 520 -12.92 7.55 -0.39
N CYS A 521 -13.34 8.31 0.63
CA CYS A 521 -14.62 8.13 1.30
C CYS A 521 -15.66 8.99 0.58
N THR A 522 -16.18 8.49 -0.54
CA THR A 522 -16.99 9.27 -1.48
C THR A 522 -18.32 9.78 -0.91
N GLN A 523 -18.84 9.14 0.14
CA GLN A 523 -20.07 9.54 0.85
C GLN A 523 -19.82 10.52 2.01
N VAL A 524 -18.54 10.82 2.30
CA VAL A 524 -18.15 11.85 3.26
C VAL A 524 -17.94 13.15 2.50
N ALA A 525 -18.66 14.20 2.87
CA ALA A 525 -18.53 15.55 2.34
C ALA A 525 -18.18 16.52 3.49
N ASP A 526 -18.49 17.81 3.30
CA ASP A 526 -18.11 18.88 4.22
C ASP A 526 -18.60 18.64 5.66
N ALA A 527 -19.83 18.14 5.84
CA ALA A 527 -20.40 17.92 7.17
C ALA A 527 -19.71 16.76 7.91
N GLY A 528 -19.32 15.70 7.22
CA GLY A 528 -18.62 14.57 7.81
C GLY A 528 -17.19 14.94 8.22
N VAL A 529 -16.47 15.70 7.40
CA VAL A 529 -15.14 16.22 7.77
C VAL A 529 -15.23 17.21 8.94
N ALA A 530 -16.23 18.09 8.91
CA ALA A 530 -16.51 19.05 9.97
C ALA A 530 -16.70 18.39 11.35
N CYS A 531 -17.30 17.19 11.40
CA CYS A 531 -17.48 16.44 12.65
C CYS A 531 -16.13 16.14 13.35
N PHE A 532 -15.05 15.91 12.60
CA PHE A 532 -13.71 15.74 13.17
C PHE A 532 -13.06 17.08 13.51
N LEU A 533 -13.16 18.06 12.62
CA LEU A 533 -12.56 19.39 12.82
C LEU A 533 -13.11 20.12 14.04
N LYS A 534 -14.39 19.89 14.38
CA LYS A 534 -15.01 20.37 15.61
C LYS A 534 -14.13 20.12 16.85
N TYR A 535 -13.42 18.99 16.88
CA TYR A 535 -12.58 18.62 18.02
C TYR A 535 -11.07 18.74 17.73
N ALA A 536 -10.64 18.56 16.47
CA ALA A 536 -9.22 18.45 16.12
C ALA A 536 -8.61 19.65 15.37
N HIS A 537 -9.38 20.70 15.02
CA HIS A 537 -8.89 21.79 14.15
C HIS A 537 -7.60 22.48 14.64
N ARG A 538 -7.35 22.52 15.97
CA ARG A 538 -6.16 23.16 16.55
C ARG A 538 -4.90 22.31 16.48
N THR A 539 -5.05 20.99 16.60
CA THR A 539 -3.92 20.04 16.66
C THR A 539 -3.59 19.43 15.31
N LEU A 540 -4.50 19.54 14.33
CA LEU A 540 -4.35 18.88 13.05
C LEU A 540 -3.21 19.49 12.20
N GLU A 541 -2.16 18.70 11.99
CA GLU A 541 -1.06 19.02 11.08
C GLU A 541 -1.26 18.42 9.68
N VAL A 542 -1.96 17.29 9.57
CA VAL A 542 -2.14 16.59 8.30
C VAL A 542 -3.61 16.28 8.09
N LEU A 543 -4.19 16.87 7.04
CA LEU A 543 -5.53 16.54 6.56
C LEU A 543 -5.46 15.97 5.15
N ASP A 544 -5.97 14.76 4.98
CA ASP A 544 -6.15 14.13 3.66
C ASP A 544 -7.62 13.77 3.44
N ILE A 545 -8.29 14.54 2.59
CA ILE A 545 -9.69 14.34 2.20
C ILE A 545 -9.79 14.12 0.69
N SER A 546 -8.72 13.59 0.07
CA SER A 546 -8.70 13.37 -1.37
C SER A 546 -9.78 12.37 -1.83
N GLY A 547 -10.53 12.67 -2.89
CA GLY A 547 -11.61 11.81 -3.39
C GLY A 547 -12.81 11.68 -2.45
N THR A 548 -13.01 12.63 -1.54
CA THR A 548 -14.25 12.79 -0.78
C THR A 548 -15.23 13.67 -1.53
N GLY A 549 -16.47 13.76 -1.06
CA GLY A 549 -17.51 14.66 -1.58
C GLY A 549 -17.39 16.13 -1.13
N VAL A 550 -16.25 16.53 -0.55
CA VAL A 550 -16.02 17.91 -0.07
C VAL A 550 -16.07 18.92 -1.23
N GLY A 551 -16.71 20.05 -0.97
CA GLY A 551 -17.01 21.07 -1.98
C GLY A 551 -18.26 20.76 -2.80
N GLY A 552 -19.08 19.80 -2.36
CA GLY A 552 -20.34 19.42 -3.00
C GLY A 552 -20.18 18.70 -4.33
N THR A 553 -21.30 18.45 -5.02
CA THR A 553 -21.33 17.76 -6.33
C THR A 553 -21.11 18.69 -7.50
N ASN A 554 -21.25 20.01 -7.32
CA ASN A 554 -21.13 21.00 -8.38
C ASN A 554 -19.71 21.59 -8.44
N PRO A 555 -18.87 21.19 -9.41
CA PRO A 555 -17.51 21.72 -9.54
C PRO A 555 -17.47 23.22 -9.90
N HIS A 556 -18.56 23.80 -10.41
CA HIS A 556 -18.63 25.21 -10.79
C HIS A 556 -18.97 26.14 -9.62
N ASN A 557 -19.58 25.60 -8.56
CA ASN A 557 -19.91 26.35 -7.35
C ASN A 557 -19.61 25.49 -6.11
N PRO A 558 -18.32 25.30 -5.79
CA PRO A 558 -17.91 24.49 -4.66
C PRO A 558 -18.34 25.13 -3.32
N ASP A 559 -19.17 24.43 -2.55
CA ASP A 559 -19.53 24.87 -1.20
C ASP A 559 -18.47 24.40 -0.20
N PHE A 560 -17.48 25.26 0.02
CA PHE A 560 -16.38 25.03 0.96
C PHE A 560 -16.58 25.80 2.27
N LEU A 561 -17.74 26.43 2.45
CA LEU A 561 -17.99 27.37 3.55
C LEU A 561 -18.11 26.64 4.89
N ILE A 562 -18.74 25.46 4.88
CA ILE A 562 -18.83 24.61 6.06
C ILE A 562 -17.43 24.27 6.55
N LEU A 563 -16.56 23.76 5.68
CA LEU A 563 -15.20 23.41 6.06
C LEU A 563 -14.42 24.61 6.62
N LEU A 564 -14.53 25.78 5.96
CA LEU A 564 -13.92 27.02 6.43
C LEU A 564 -14.42 27.41 7.83
N THR A 565 -15.72 27.31 8.08
CA THR A 565 -16.34 27.61 9.38
C THR A 565 -15.81 26.70 10.49
N PHE A 566 -15.50 25.45 10.19
CA PHE A 566 -14.95 24.52 11.19
C PHE A 566 -13.44 24.65 11.42
N PHE A 567 -12.69 25.18 10.47
CA PHE A 567 -11.32 25.66 10.73
C PHE A 567 -11.32 26.93 11.59
N PHE A 568 -12.35 27.77 11.45
CA PHE A 568 -12.48 29.06 12.13
C PHE A 568 -13.84 29.20 12.84
N PRO A 569 -14.10 28.43 13.92
CA PRO A 569 -15.41 28.41 14.58
C PRO A 569 -15.81 29.74 15.23
N LEU A 570 -14.84 30.64 15.47
CA LEU A 570 -15.06 32.00 15.98
C LEU A 570 -15.22 33.04 14.85
N GLY A 571 -15.44 32.58 13.62
CA GLY A 571 -15.45 33.42 12.42
C GLY A 571 -14.07 33.50 11.76
N VAL A 572 -14.08 33.85 10.47
CA VAL A 572 -12.84 34.05 9.70
C VAL A 572 -12.10 35.25 10.30
N PRO A 573 -10.92 35.06 10.91
CA PRO A 573 -10.23 36.13 11.60
C PRO A 573 -9.79 37.20 10.60
N SER A 574 -9.73 38.46 11.04
CA SER A 574 -9.12 39.53 10.26
C SER A 574 -7.62 39.29 10.14
N VAL A 575 -6.96 39.71 9.06
CA VAL A 575 -5.53 39.43 8.75
C VAL A 575 -4.59 39.73 9.94
N HIS A 576 -5.00 40.62 10.84
CA HIS A 576 -4.24 41.03 12.04
C HIS A 576 -4.40 40.13 13.28
N ASP A 577 -5.34 39.18 13.29
CA ASP A 577 -5.60 38.34 14.48
C ASP A 577 -4.58 37.19 14.55
N ALA A 578 -3.55 37.36 15.39
CA ALA A 578 -2.49 36.36 15.60
C ALA A 578 -2.96 35.07 16.30
N HIS A 579 -4.14 35.06 16.91
CA HIS A 579 -4.63 33.95 17.73
C HIS A 579 -5.24 32.76 16.95
N SER A 580 -5.30 32.85 15.63
CA SER A 580 -5.98 31.86 14.77
C SER A 580 -5.03 31.15 13.81
N ILE A 581 -3.82 30.85 14.26
CA ILE A 581 -2.83 30.09 13.48
C ILE A 581 -3.21 28.61 13.53
N LEU A 582 -3.31 28.01 12.34
CA LEU A 582 -3.51 26.58 12.17
C LEU A 582 -2.17 25.84 12.23
N SER A 583 -2.13 24.70 12.91
CA SER A 583 -0.98 23.80 12.93
C SER A 583 -0.79 23.04 11.62
N LEU A 584 -1.60 23.31 10.60
CA LEU A 584 -1.67 22.54 9.36
C LEU A 584 -0.35 22.62 8.58
N ARG A 585 0.25 21.46 8.32
CA ARG A 585 1.49 21.28 7.56
C ARG A 585 1.25 20.65 6.20
N LYS A 586 0.27 19.74 6.11
CA LYS A 586 -0.07 19.05 4.88
C LYS A 586 -1.57 19.06 4.64
N LEU A 587 -1.95 19.47 3.44
CA LEU A 587 -3.34 19.45 2.98
C LEU A 587 -3.43 18.71 1.64
N ASN A 588 -4.23 17.65 1.60
CA ASN A 588 -4.51 16.89 0.39
C ASN A 588 -5.99 16.95 0.02
N LEU A 589 -6.28 17.64 -1.08
CA LEU A 589 -7.58 17.92 -1.68
C LEU A 589 -7.71 17.33 -3.10
N LEU A 590 -6.85 16.37 -3.48
CA LEU A 590 -6.93 15.76 -4.81
C LEU A 590 -8.31 15.14 -5.05
N ASP A 591 -8.88 15.38 -6.23
CA ASP A 591 -10.21 14.89 -6.60
C ASP A 591 -11.35 15.35 -5.64
N THR A 592 -11.22 16.54 -5.06
CA THR A 592 -12.31 17.27 -4.38
C THR A 592 -12.67 18.53 -5.18
N ASN A 593 -13.82 19.14 -4.88
CA ASN A 593 -14.20 20.42 -5.47
C ASN A 593 -13.65 21.56 -4.57
N ILE A 594 -12.82 22.43 -5.13
CA ILE A 594 -12.03 23.40 -4.35
C ILE A 594 -12.56 24.82 -4.60
N HIS A 595 -12.94 25.52 -3.54
CA HIS A 595 -13.14 26.97 -3.57
C HIS A 595 -11.82 27.68 -3.24
N TYR A 596 -11.09 28.10 -4.28
CA TYR A 596 -9.74 28.67 -4.16
C TYR A 596 -9.62 29.85 -3.18
N PRO A 597 -10.54 30.83 -3.14
CA PRO A 597 -10.47 31.92 -2.16
C PRO A 597 -10.53 31.43 -0.70
N SER A 598 -11.33 30.39 -0.43
CA SER A 598 -11.39 29.78 0.91
C SER A 598 -10.11 29.00 1.23
N LEU A 599 -9.55 28.29 0.24
CA LEU A 599 -8.28 27.60 0.38
C LEU A 599 -7.15 28.59 0.69
N ILE A 600 -7.06 29.72 -0.04
CA ILE A 600 -6.08 30.78 0.20
C ILE A 600 -6.17 31.27 1.64
N ARG A 601 -7.38 31.52 2.16
CA ARG A 601 -7.58 31.94 3.56
C ARG A 601 -7.08 30.89 4.58
N ILE A 602 -7.27 29.60 4.30
CA ILE A 602 -6.74 28.53 5.15
C ILE A 602 -5.21 28.53 5.13
N ILE A 603 -4.59 28.70 3.95
CA ILE A 603 -3.13 28.69 3.78
C ILE A 603 -2.49 29.94 4.40
N ASP A 604 -3.14 31.09 4.30
CA ASP A 604 -2.71 32.33 4.97
C ASP A 604 -2.61 32.12 6.50
N ARG A 605 -3.44 31.25 7.06
CA ARG A 605 -3.43 30.87 8.49
C ARG A 605 -2.59 29.65 8.84
N ALA A 606 -1.99 29.00 7.85
CA ALA A 606 -1.13 27.83 8.02
C ALA A 606 0.31 28.14 7.58
N PRO A 607 1.08 28.96 8.34
CA PRO A 607 2.42 29.38 7.95
C PRO A 607 3.41 28.22 7.84
N ASN A 608 3.18 27.14 8.58
CA ASN A 608 4.01 25.94 8.61
C ASN A 608 3.66 24.92 7.49
N MET A 609 2.78 25.29 6.55
CA MET A 609 2.40 24.40 5.46
C MET A 609 3.59 24.11 4.54
N ASP A 610 3.91 22.81 4.40
CA ASP A 610 5.03 22.33 3.58
C ASP A 610 4.58 21.48 2.39
N THR A 611 3.34 20.98 2.41
CA THR A 611 2.85 20.04 1.41
C THR A 611 1.41 20.36 0.98
N LEU A 612 1.22 20.66 -0.30
CA LEU A 612 -0.10 20.94 -0.89
C LEU A 612 -0.37 19.99 -2.05
N LEU A 613 -1.52 19.31 -2.02
CA LEU A 613 -1.96 18.44 -3.10
C LEU A 613 -3.37 18.85 -3.53
N ILE A 614 -3.53 19.32 -4.76
CA ILE A 614 -4.76 19.90 -5.28
C ILE A 614 -5.00 19.48 -6.74
N ARG A 615 -6.25 19.57 -7.17
CA ARG A 615 -6.67 19.36 -8.55
C ARG A 615 -7.38 20.62 -9.04
N GLN A 616 -7.08 21.05 -10.25
CA GLN A 616 -7.83 22.10 -10.92
C GLN A 616 -9.27 21.64 -11.18
N THR A 617 -10.23 22.43 -10.73
CA THR A 617 -11.65 22.23 -11.06
C THR A 617 -11.96 22.78 -12.45
N PRO A 618 -12.81 22.12 -13.24
CA PRO A 618 -13.18 22.60 -14.58
C PRO A 618 -14.18 23.76 -14.46
N SER A 619 -13.71 24.99 -14.26
CA SER A 619 -14.53 26.20 -14.38
C SER A 619 -13.67 27.41 -14.76
N ARG A 620 -14.23 28.36 -15.51
CA ARG A 620 -13.55 29.63 -15.85
C ARG A 620 -13.27 30.46 -14.60
N THR A 621 -14.25 30.59 -13.70
CA THR A 621 -14.08 31.29 -12.40
C THR A 621 -13.05 30.63 -11.50
N THR A 622 -12.90 29.30 -11.60
CA THR A 622 -11.89 28.58 -10.82
C THR A 622 -10.51 28.62 -11.47
N ARG A 623 -10.40 28.93 -12.77
CA ARG A 623 -9.11 29.19 -13.42
C ARG A 623 -8.47 30.42 -12.78
N ASP A 624 -9.21 31.51 -12.65
CA ASP A 624 -8.71 32.75 -12.05
C ASP A 624 -8.25 32.51 -10.60
N GLY A 625 -9.07 31.84 -9.78
CA GLY A 625 -8.67 31.50 -8.41
C GLY A 625 -7.51 30.50 -8.31
N THR A 626 -7.33 29.64 -9.32
CA THR A 626 -6.16 28.74 -9.39
C THR A 626 -4.90 29.52 -9.68
N ILE A 627 -4.95 30.45 -10.65
CA ILE A 627 -3.82 31.32 -10.99
C ILE A 627 -3.48 32.21 -9.80
N GLU A 628 -4.47 32.84 -9.14
CA GLU A 628 -4.27 33.63 -7.91
C GLU A 628 -3.56 32.82 -6.82
N LEU A 629 -3.93 31.56 -6.62
CA LEU A 629 -3.26 30.66 -5.67
C LEU A 629 -1.79 30.42 -6.05
N LEU A 630 -1.51 30.17 -7.34
CA LEU A 630 -0.15 29.92 -7.82
C LEU A 630 0.71 31.20 -7.81
N GLU A 631 0.13 32.35 -8.11
CA GLU A 631 0.75 33.67 -7.94
C GLU A 631 1.14 33.85 -6.48
N LYS A 632 0.22 33.67 -5.52
CA LYS A 632 0.55 33.71 -4.09
C LYS A 632 1.68 32.74 -3.72
N LEU A 633 1.69 31.52 -4.25
CA LEU A 633 2.77 30.56 -3.99
C LEU A 633 4.14 31.06 -4.49
N THR A 634 4.17 31.82 -5.58
CA THR A 634 5.41 32.31 -6.22
C THR A 634 5.80 33.74 -5.83
N SER A 635 4.88 34.52 -5.28
CA SER A 635 5.10 35.91 -4.85
C SER A 635 5.90 36.00 -3.54
N ALA A 636 6.63 37.10 -3.38
CA ALA A 636 7.41 37.37 -2.18
C ALA A 636 6.50 37.64 -0.97
N PRO A 637 6.98 37.38 0.27
CA PRO A 637 6.20 37.69 1.47
C PRO A 637 5.81 39.17 1.61
N SER A 638 6.61 40.09 1.05
CA SER A 638 6.28 41.53 0.99
C SER A 638 4.97 41.81 0.28
N ASP A 639 4.63 40.96 -0.69
CA ASP A 639 3.46 41.12 -1.56
C ASP A 639 2.29 40.25 -1.06
N GLY A 640 2.39 39.73 0.16
CA GLY A 640 1.43 38.77 0.72
C GLY A 640 1.56 37.36 0.14
N GLY A 641 2.67 37.05 -0.53
CA GLY A 641 2.98 35.74 -1.09
C GLY A 641 3.66 34.78 -0.12
N TRP A 642 3.93 33.56 -0.60
CA TRP A 642 4.39 32.42 0.18
C TRP A 642 5.69 31.80 -0.32
N ARG A 643 6.42 32.47 -1.22
CA ARG A 643 7.65 31.96 -1.85
C ARG A 643 8.70 31.47 -0.84
N ASN A 644 8.87 32.18 0.27
CA ASN A 644 9.91 31.91 1.28
C ASN A 644 9.49 30.90 2.37
N ARG A 645 8.33 30.25 2.24
CA ARG A 645 7.94 29.19 3.17
C ARG A 645 8.75 27.91 2.90
N SER A 646 8.81 27.02 3.90
CA SER A 646 9.56 25.76 3.81
C SER A 646 8.82 24.69 3.00
N TRP A 647 8.46 25.00 1.75
CA TRP A 647 7.76 24.10 0.86
C TRP A 647 8.60 22.85 0.54
N LYS A 648 7.95 21.69 0.63
CA LYS A 648 8.56 20.39 0.29
C LYS A 648 7.94 19.79 -0.95
N ARG A 649 6.61 19.91 -1.10
CA ARG A 649 5.89 19.22 -2.18
C ARG A 649 4.67 19.99 -2.65
N LEU A 650 4.57 20.14 -3.97
CA LEU A 650 3.34 20.51 -4.66
C LEU A 650 2.91 19.36 -5.57
N HIS A 651 1.69 18.88 -5.40
CA HIS A 651 1.03 18.03 -6.39
C HIS A 651 -0.15 18.80 -6.95
N PHE A 652 -0.10 19.08 -8.23
CA PHE A 652 -1.14 19.81 -8.92
C PHE A 652 -1.61 19.03 -10.16
N LYS A 653 -2.88 18.63 -10.17
CA LYS A 653 -3.49 17.97 -11.34
C LYS A 653 -4.19 19.03 -12.19
N ILE A 654 -3.62 19.29 -13.36
CA ILE A 654 -4.02 20.37 -14.25
C ILE A 654 -5.03 19.81 -15.26
N LEU A 655 -6.14 20.52 -15.47
CA LEU A 655 -7.11 20.20 -16.51
C LEU A 655 -6.89 21.07 -17.74
N ASP A 656 -6.58 22.35 -17.53
CA ASP A 656 -6.35 23.35 -18.57
C ASP A 656 -5.27 24.34 -18.11
N VAL A 657 -4.27 24.55 -18.95
CA VAL A 657 -3.15 25.45 -18.67
C VAL A 657 -3.51 26.81 -19.27
N GLY A 658 -3.59 27.84 -18.43
CA GLY A 658 -3.70 29.20 -18.90
C GLY A 658 -2.35 29.78 -19.31
N ASP A 659 -2.35 30.89 -20.05
CA ASP A 659 -1.11 31.55 -20.47
C ASP A 659 -0.30 32.03 -19.26
N GLU A 660 -1.01 32.41 -18.21
CA GLU A 660 -0.48 32.86 -16.93
C GLU A 660 0.31 31.76 -16.20
N PHE A 661 0.03 30.48 -16.49
CA PHE A 661 0.72 29.37 -15.84
C PHE A 661 2.17 29.22 -16.30
N ALA A 662 2.48 29.54 -17.56
CA ALA A 662 3.84 29.41 -18.08
C ALA A 662 4.80 30.38 -17.38
N ASP A 663 4.37 31.60 -17.09
CA ASP A 663 5.17 32.57 -16.32
C ASP A 663 5.44 32.11 -14.88
N LEU A 664 4.57 31.24 -14.34
CA LEU A 664 4.65 30.70 -12.99
C LEU A 664 5.46 29.41 -12.93
N PHE A 665 5.51 28.61 -14.00
CA PHE A 665 6.13 27.28 -13.98
C PHE A 665 7.63 27.29 -13.64
N PRO A 666 8.49 28.14 -14.26
CA PRO A 666 9.89 28.27 -13.85
C PRO A 666 10.05 28.60 -12.36
N ARG A 667 9.18 29.47 -11.83
CA ARG A 667 9.18 29.86 -10.41
C ARG A 667 8.82 28.67 -9.52
N LEU A 668 7.85 27.84 -9.91
CA LEU A 668 7.51 26.62 -9.17
C LEU A 668 8.70 25.64 -9.09
N LEU A 669 9.49 25.50 -10.15
CA LEU A 669 10.72 24.67 -10.15
C LEU A 669 11.78 25.18 -9.15
N SER A 670 11.80 26.49 -8.89
CA SER A 670 12.69 27.13 -7.90
C SER A 670 12.19 27.06 -6.44
N ILE A 671 10.92 26.68 -6.22
CA ILE A 671 10.29 26.69 -4.89
C ILE A 671 10.08 25.28 -4.35
N PHE A 672 9.76 24.31 -5.21
CA PHE A 672 9.37 22.98 -4.79
C PHE A 672 10.43 21.92 -5.11
N PRO A 673 11.07 21.31 -4.10
CA PRO A 673 11.93 20.15 -4.32
C PRO A 673 11.18 18.94 -4.90
N GLN A 674 9.88 18.83 -4.65
CA GLN A 674 9.02 17.78 -5.21
C GLN A 674 7.83 18.41 -5.93
N LEU A 675 7.86 18.37 -7.26
CA LEU A 675 6.83 18.95 -8.12
C LEU A 675 6.16 17.86 -8.95
N HIS A 676 4.87 17.69 -8.75
CA HIS A 676 4.06 16.70 -9.46
C HIS A 676 2.96 17.42 -10.23
N LEU A 677 3.09 17.53 -11.55
CA LEU A 677 2.08 18.14 -12.42
C LEU A 677 1.45 17.08 -13.32
N HIS A 678 0.20 16.73 -13.07
CA HIS A 678 -0.50 15.73 -13.87
C HIS A 678 -1.24 16.37 -15.04
N SER A 679 -1.18 15.71 -16.21
CA SER A 679 -1.95 16.09 -17.40
C SER A 679 -1.67 17.51 -17.90
N LEU A 680 -0.41 17.95 -17.82
CA LEU A 680 0.03 19.24 -18.36
C LEU A 680 -0.14 19.23 -19.89
N LYS A 681 -1.08 20.01 -20.43
CA LYS A 681 -1.37 20.06 -21.87
C LYS A 681 -0.99 21.44 -22.41
N SER A 682 -0.17 21.49 -23.44
CA SER A 682 -0.10 22.71 -24.27
C SER A 682 -1.37 22.79 -25.12
N SER A 683 -2.23 23.79 -24.90
CA SER A 683 -3.25 24.19 -25.88
C SER A 683 -2.58 24.56 -27.22
N GLN A 684 -3.35 24.65 -28.31
CA GLN A 684 -2.78 25.08 -29.59
C GLN A 684 -2.21 26.51 -29.53
N SER A 685 -2.73 27.40 -28.67
CA SER A 685 -2.17 28.73 -28.41
C SER A 685 -0.87 28.68 -27.57
N LEU A 686 -0.68 27.63 -26.76
CA LEU A 686 0.50 27.39 -25.92
C LEU A 686 1.77 26.97 -26.69
N SER A 687 1.66 26.65 -27.97
CA SER A 687 2.82 26.28 -28.81
C SER A 687 3.87 27.40 -28.89
N ASN A 688 3.44 28.66 -28.74
CA ASN A 688 4.31 29.84 -28.72
C ASN A 688 4.84 30.20 -27.32
N MET A 689 4.35 29.56 -26.26
CA MET A 689 4.55 30.04 -24.89
C MET A 689 5.72 29.35 -24.19
N PHE A 690 5.78 28.02 -24.29
CA PHE A 690 7.01 27.27 -24.01
C PHE A 690 8.15 27.58 -25.02
N PHE A 691 7.94 28.51 -25.94
CA PHE A 691 8.94 28.91 -26.93
C PHE A 691 10.05 29.76 -26.32
N LEU A 692 9.73 30.58 -25.30
CA LEU A 692 10.64 31.47 -24.55
C LEU A 692 11.03 30.90 -23.18
N GLU A 693 10.34 29.88 -22.72
CA GLU A 693 10.46 29.35 -21.36
C GLU A 693 11.80 28.65 -21.05
N PRO A 694 12.46 27.95 -21.99
CA PRO A 694 13.82 27.47 -21.76
C PRO A 694 14.79 28.60 -21.37
N ASP A 695 14.58 29.81 -21.88
CA ASP A 695 15.43 30.97 -21.60
C ASP A 695 15.14 31.59 -20.22
N GLN A 696 13.97 31.33 -19.63
CA GLN A 696 13.59 31.84 -18.32
C GLN A 696 14.05 30.94 -17.15
N ILE A 697 14.39 29.68 -17.44
CA ILE A 697 14.86 28.76 -16.41
C ILE A 697 16.34 28.97 -16.17
N ASP A 698 16.64 29.69 -15.09
CA ASP A 698 17.97 29.75 -14.55
C ASP A 698 18.28 28.44 -13.80
N SER A 699 19.17 27.61 -14.38
CA SER A 699 19.66 26.35 -13.80
C SER A 699 20.20 26.51 -12.37
N SER A 700 20.69 27.69 -11.99
CA SER A 700 21.19 27.95 -10.64
C SER A 700 20.07 28.15 -9.61
N SER A 701 18.90 28.60 -10.07
CA SER A 701 17.73 28.86 -9.23
C SER A 701 16.82 27.62 -9.05
N THR A 702 16.89 26.65 -9.95
CA THR A 702 16.04 25.45 -9.88
C THR A 702 16.50 24.53 -8.76
N ILE A 703 15.57 24.17 -7.86
CA ILE A 703 15.85 23.28 -6.72
C ILE A 703 15.09 21.95 -6.80
N VAL A 704 14.29 21.75 -7.86
CA VAL A 704 13.45 20.55 -8.01
C VAL A 704 14.31 19.29 -8.12
N GLN A 705 14.00 18.31 -7.28
CA GLN A 705 14.71 17.03 -7.21
C GLN A 705 13.82 15.89 -7.71
N HIS A 706 12.51 16.00 -7.49
CA HIS A 706 11.54 14.99 -7.88
C HIS A 706 10.50 15.63 -8.78
N LEU A 707 10.61 15.38 -10.08
CA LEU A 707 9.71 15.92 -11.10
C LEU A 707 8.83 14.81 -11.65
N ASN A 708 7.52 14.96 -11.50
CA ASN A 708 6.53 14.04 -12.07
C ASN A 708 5.61 14.79 -13.02
N LEU A 709 5.62 14.41 -14.29
CA LEU A 709 4.89 14.99 -15.42
C LEU A 709 4.17 13.89 -16.21
N PRO A 710 3.32 13.08 -15.57
CA PRO A 710 2.66 11.98 -16.24
C PRO A 710 1.51 12.53 -17.11
N ASP A 711 1.26 11.88 -18.23
CA ASP A 711 0.25 12.28 -19.21
C ASP A 711 0.47 13.70 -19.80
N ALA A 712 1.66 14.27 -19.63
CA ALA A 712 2.00 15.57 -20.19
C ALA A 712 2.04 15.53 -21.72
N ARG A 713 1.38 16.50 -22.34
CA ARG A 713 1.30 16.72 -23.79
C ARG A 713 1.97 18.04 -24.11
N LEU A 714 3.30 18.03 -24.12
CA LEU A 714 4.14 19.16 -24.46
C LEU A 714 4.70 19.00 -25.88
N SER A 715 5.00 20.11 -26.54
CA SER A 715 5.74 20.11 -27.81
C SER A 715 7.19 19.69 -27.59
N GLU A 716 7.86 19.25 -28.65
CA GLU A 716 9.28 18.88 -28.60
C GLU A 716 10.16 20.02 -28.07
N ARG A 717 9.93 21.26 -28.51
CA ARG A 717 10.65 22.44 -28.00
C ARG A 717 10.37 22.68 -26.52
N ALA A 718 9.12 22.51 -26.09
CA ALA A 718 8.74 22.69 -24.70
C ALA A 718 9.49 21.73 -23.77
N TRP A 719 9.82 20.51 -24.21
CA TRP A 719 10.61 19.55 -23.42
C TRP A 719 12.08 19.94 -23.23
N GLN A 720 12.63 20.91 -23.96
CA GLN A 720 14.04 21.32 -23.88
C GLN A 720 14.44 21.91 -22.53
N PHE A 721 13.47 22.24 -21.69
CA PHE A 721 13.70 22.66 -20.31
C PHE A 721 14.23 21.54 -19.41
N LEU A 722 13.91 20.27 -19.69
CA LEU A 722 14.26 19.14 -18.81
C LEU A 722 15.78 19.02 -18.59
N PRO A 723 16.63 19.06 -19.63
CA PRO A 723 18.09 19.10 -19.44
C PRO A 723 18.61 20.34 -18.72
N LEU A 724 17.86 21.44 -18.63
CA LEU A 724 18.30 22.63 -17.87
C LEU A 724 18.23 22.40 -16.36
N ILE A 725 17.46 21.42 -15.91
CA ILE A 725 17.35 21.04 -14.50
C ILE A 725 18.47 20.04 -14.18
N THR A 726 19.45 20.47 -13.39
CA THR A 726 20.64 19.67 -13.02
C THR A 726 20.55 19.04 -11.63
N THR A 727 19.44 19.26 -10.92
CA THR A 727 19.20 18.81 -9.56
C THR A 727 18.33 17.54 -9.46
N LEU A 728 17.93 16.95 -10.59
CA LEU A 728 16.97 15.84 -10.63
C LEU A 728 17.54 14.55 -10.02
N ARG A 729 16.72 13.94 -9.17
CA ARG A 729 16.93 12.63 -8.54
C ARG A 729 15.95 11.59 -9.04
N THR A 730 14.72 12.01 -9.31
CA THR A 730 13.70 11.16 -9.92
C THR A 730 12.94 11.93 -11.00
N LEU A 731 12.74 11.31 -12.14
CA LEU A 731 11.96 11.83 -13.25
C LEU A 731 10.86 10.82 -13.60
N ASP A 732 9.62 11.28 -13.61
CA ASP A 732 8.48 10.51 -14.11
C ASP A 732 7.84 11.30 -15.25
N VAL A 733 7.93 10.75 -16.45
CA VAL A 733 7.33 11.31 -17.68
C VAL A 733 6.51 10.21 -18.35
N SER A 734 5.86 9.37 -17.54
CA SER A 734 5.05 8.26 -18.02
C SER A 734 3.88 8.74 -18.88
N ASN A 735 3.55 7.95 -19.90
CA ASN A 735 2.49 8.23 -20.89
C ASN A 735 2.65 9.60 -21.59
N THR A 736 3.89 10.01 -21.87
CA THR A 736 4.20 11.24 -22.62
C THR A 736 4.77 10.94 -24.00
N ALA A 737 4.88 12.01 -24.81
CA ALA A 737 5.56 12.03 -26.10
C ALA A 737 6.93 12.73 -25.98
N VAL A 738 7.67 12.47 -24.90
CA VAL A 738 9.01 13.04 -24.69
C VAL A 738 10.02 12.40 -25.67
N PRO A 739 10.78 13.21 -26.44
CA PRO A 739 11.82 12.69 -27.34
C PRO A 739 12.95 11.97 -26.61
N GLU A 740 13.47 10.89 -27.22
CA GLU A 740 14.53 10.06 -26.65
C GLU A 740 15.83 10.85 -26.40
N TYR A 741 16.20 11.76 -27.31
CA TYR A 741 17.43 12.58 -27.16
C TYR A 741 17.35 13.56 -25.98
N ILE A 742 16.15 14.06 -25.65
CA ILE A 742 15.95 14.94 -24.50
C ILE A 742 16.15 14.15 -23.21
N ILE A 743 15.64 12.91 -23.15
CA ILE A 743 15.88 12.01 -22.01
C ILE A 743 17.37 11.70 -21.87
N ALA A 744 18.05 11.40 -22.98
CA ALA A 744 19.50 11.14 -22.97
C ALA A 744 20.28 12.35 -22.41
N SER A 745 20.01 13.56 -22.91
CA SER A 745 20.64 14.81 -22.43
C SER A 745 20.31 15.10 -20.96
N THR A 746 19.07 14.82 -20.53
CA THR A 746 18.66 14.97 -19.13
C THR A 746 19.42 14.02 -18.22
N ILE A 747 19.61 12.75 -18.61
CA ILE A 747 20.38 11.76 -17.84
C ILE A 747 21.86 12.16 -17.75
N GLU A 748 22.43 12.67 -18.84
CA GLU A 748 23.83 13.12 -18.89
C GLU A 748 24.08 14.30 -17.95
N ARG A 749 23.18 15.30 -17.95
CA ARG A 749 23.28 16.47 -17.08
C ARG A 749 22.94 16.21 -15.60
N ASN A 750 22.34 15.05 -15.29
CA ASN A 750 21.96 14.66 -13.93
C ASN A 750 22.69 13.37 -13.50
N PRO A 751 23.96 13.47 -13.05
CA PRO A 751 24.75 12.31 -12.62
C PRO A 751 24.14 11.58 -11.42
N TYR A 752 23.31 12.27 -10.63
CA TYR A 752 22.64 11.75 -9.44
C TYR A 752 21.19 11.30 -9.66
N LEU A 753 20.71 11.27 -10.91
CA LEU A 753 19.39 10.74 -11.27
C LEU A 753 19.36 9.23 -11.00
N GLU A 754 18.44 8.80 -10.13
CA GLU A 754 18.30 7.40 -9.70
C GLU A 754 17.17 6.68 -10.42
N LEU A 755 16.08 7.40 -10.72
CA LEU A 755 14.84 6.82 -11.20
C LEU A 755 14.33 7.61 -12.41
N VAL A 756 14.05 6.88 -13.48
CA VAL A 756 13.40 7.41 -14.68
C VAL A 756 12.24 6.50 -15.05
N ASP A 757 11.02 7.03 -14.94
CA ASP A 757 9.80 6.34 -15.35
C ASP A 757 9.38 6.80 -16.76
N LEU A 758 9.48 5.87 -17.71
CA LEU A 758 9.06 6.04 -19.10
C LEU A 758 7.89 5.11 -19.44
N SER A 759 7.19 4.60 -18.43
CA SER A 759 6.06 3.68 -18.61
C SER A 759 5.06 4.29 -19.61
N HIS A 760 4.63 3.51 -20.59
CA HIS A 760 3.68 3.94 -21.63
C HIS A 760 4.12 5.10 -22.55
N CYS A 761 5.40 5.51 -22.56
CA CYS A 761 5.91 6.41 -23.60
C CYS A 761 6.00 5.65 -24.93
N LYS A 762 5.05 5.88 -25.85
CA LYS A 762 4.93 5.08 -27.09
C LYS A 762 6.04 5.34 -28.10
N GLN A 763 6.69 6.49 -28.03
CA GLN A 763 7.77 6.89 -28.94
C GLN A 763 9.13 6.26 -28.57
N ILE A 764 9.26 5.66 -27.37
CA ILE A 764 10.50 5.08 -26.88
C ILE A 764 10.37 3.56 -26.82
N ARG A 765 11.36 2.84 -27.38
CA ARG A 765 11.39 1.37 -27.38
C ARG A 765 11.34 0.81 -25.95
N ILE A 766 10.67 -0.32 -25.75
CA ILE A 766 10.51 -0.95 -24.41
C ILE A 766 11.85 -1.29 -23.76
N SER A 767 12.78 -1.81 -24.55
CA SER A 767 14.14 -2.11 -24.10
C SER A 767 14.84 -0.86 -23.58
N THR A 768 14.71 0.27 -24.30
CA THR A 768 15.20 1.58 -23.89
C THR A 768 14.48 2.08 -22.64
N ARG A 769 13.15 1.95 -22.55
CA ARG A 769 12.37 2.36 -21.37
C ARG A 769 12.81 1.67 -20.08
N ARG A 770 13.14 0.37 -20.16
CA ARG A 770 13.62 -0.44 -19.04
C ARG A 770 15.10 -0.19 -18.70
N ASN A 771 15.86 0.37 -19.64
CA ASN A 771 17.30 0.63 -19.50
C ASN A 771 17.66 2.07 -19.86
N ALA A 772 16.85 3.06 -19.46
CA ALA A 772 16.99 4.45 -19.91
C ALA A 772 18.40 5.01 -19.67
N PHE A 773 19.06 4.57 -18.59
CA PHE A 773 20.44 4.97 -18.26
C PHE A 773 21.50 4.49 -19.26
N SER A 774 21.22 3.54 -20.15
CA SER A 774 22.14 3.17 -21.22
C SER A 774 22.22 4.21 -22.35
N LEU A 775 21.22 5.11 -22.45
CA LEU A 775 21.18 6.16 -23.47
C LEU A 775 22.35 7.14 -23.38
N ALA A 776 22.77 7.49 -22.16
CA ALA A 776 23.91 8.38 -21.96
C ALA A 776 25.25 7.71 -22.32
N GLN A 777 25.33 6.37 -22.28
CA GLN A 777 26.55 5.65 -22.61
C GLN A 777 26.79 5.53 -24.12
N SER A 778 25.72 5.44 -24.92
CA SER A 778 25.83 5.31 -26.37
C SER A 778 26.24 6.61 -27.07
N HIS A 779 25.85 7.76 -26.54
CA HIS A 779 26.19 9.07 -27.13
C HIS A 779 27.70 9.36 -27.08
N HIS A 780 28.39 8.91 -26.02
CA HIS A 780 29.85 9.05 -25.93
C HIS A 780 30.63 8.20 -26.95
N LEU A 781 30.04 7.12 -27.47
CA LEU A 781 30.68 6.22 -28.43
C LEU A 781 30.39 6.58 -29.89
N GLY A 782 29.38 7.42 -30.15
CA GLY A 782 28.97 7.85 -31.49
C GLY A 782 29.79 9.00 -32.07
N LEU A 783 30.47 9.79 -31.22
CA LEU A 783 31.46 10.77 -31.64
C LEU A 783 32.78 10.05 -31.96
N LYS A 784 32.83 9.37 -33.12
CA LYS A 784 34.13 9.01 -33.71
C LYS A 784 34.92 10.32 -33.85
N PRO A 785 36.15 10.42 -33.32
CA PRO A 785 36.98 11.58 -33.57
C PRO A 785 37.08 11.73 -35.08
N VAL A 786 36.56 12.84 -35.61
CA VAL A 786 36.85 13.26 -36.97
C VAL A 786 38.37 13.38 -36.99
N ARG A 787 39.04 12.44 -37.66
CA ARG A 787 40.47 12.56 -37.92
C ARG A 787 40.65 13.88 -38.64
N GLY A 788 41.24 14.86 -37.96
CA GLY A 788 41.76 16.05 -38.62
C GLY A 788 42.71 15.58 -39.71
N GLY A 789 42.35 15.85 -40.96
CA GLY A 789 43.29 15.80 -42.06
C GLY A 789 44.07 17.11 -42.03
N GLU A 790 45.35 17.02 -41.69
CA GLU A 790 46.37 17.85 -42.33
C GLU A 790 46.65 17.32 -43.73
#